data_AF-V7HPF1-F1
#
_entry.id   AF-V7HPF1-F1
#
_cell.length_a   1.000
_cell.length_b   1.000
_cell.length_c   1.000
_cell.angle_alpha   90.00
_cell.angle_beta   90.00
_cell.angle_gamma   90.00
#
_symmetry.space_group_name_H-M   'P 1'
#
loop_
_entity.id
_entity.type
_entity.pdbx_description
1 polymer ?
#
loop_
_entity_poly.entity_id
_entity_poly.type
_entity_poly.pdbx_seq_one_letter_code
_entity_poly.pdbx_strand_id
1 'polypeptide(L)'
;MFDPALRPDLADIYDRSKVSDPRERVLFRERKYAQASEATEAFSIEARKRTNIGNMIAHDGDRIKGCDIIVDDLTGNTTISAGEVYVRGDVRPVGAAAFNGLPIVGDVVIGVRVLQTVITHEEDESLLGLHEEAIVSYGEPGAAREVLSLAWGWDGDGEDGDLYRVYQLRNGFVVDQTPPPSLAGFNAAIAPYDYDAHENYIARGCRVTPLGLSAGKQWFSIEEGTANILGYKRTRNTATRFGQTEEPDILNIASEPHTFADGGTGTAVIALNRTPINSVGTVIITKEVTETIVRGGVANTADLLGHSSVSSVSLVKQGATTYASPASYALVNDRIDWAAGGAEPAGGTSYDVTYRYLAPVVPSVVTPTGITVAGGVTGGAVFVTYNFNLPRHDLICLDRDGNVVYLKGIPAIEQPQPPAPPATLLALCVIENDWFGTPAVINNGIRAYPFSTIDRMYNRLVDALDLIALSRLQMDITAREPVAKKGIFVDPLNDDRYRDAGEVQNGAVFNGTFQIPIIPTFQFFSLPKPQYLNFTEEVLIAQEAVTGCTKINPYQSFAPLPAKMTLTPSQDFWTETQDTSLSPVTQVFGQGNRSRITNVEIITSTREVTARFLRQINVAFVIDGFGVGEILQTLTFDGITVTPAGPLVGDANGRVSGSFAIPANVPSGTKHVAAVGAGGDYANAEFTGQGRIEITTNQQLTTVQRFQESPPRAVGGGGGGGGNGSAGGRTDPVAQSFQFTEGRHIASIEVKFCALGNASQPVLCEIVAMDNGYPTADVIAQTESDMHLALVGPWHKFTFDPPVFIPAGVETAFVLKTNDPNHSVSFASRGGFDAARQEWIGAQPYTVGVRFSSSNATTWTAHQDEDLTFRLNAAKFSPVSKTIALGTVTAANLSDFIAEAQVFLPTGDTRLQFEIEPIGETAVRIEPGQVWERQSFFTGNASLRAILTGTEKVSPIMGRDVLAIKGTMQASGVYISRAFAFGTAIRIDGVMKTRLPAGSTLTVEYDKADDIWLPLPQVSATALADGTFERTYRTTGLTAIQGRIRITETGTPAARPAVSDLRAFSI
;
A
#
# COMPACT_ATOMS: atom_id res chain seq x y z
N MET A 1 2.57 18.89 -50.26
CA MET A 1 2.85 19.42 -51.62
C MET A 1 3.69 18.38 -52.35
N PHE A 2 3.46 18.16 -53.65
CA PHE A 2 4.10 17.10 -54.42
C PHE A 2 5.57 17.45 -54.78
N ASP A 3 6.35 16.43 -55.17
CA ASP A 3 7.73 16.59 -55.64
C ASP A 3 7.76 16.89 -57.15
N PRO A 4 8.30 18.03 -57.59
CA PRO A 4 8.43 18.37 -59.01
C PRO A 4 9.24 17.35 -59.81
N ALA A 5 10.17 16.62 -59.19
CA ALA A 5 10.94 15.56 -59.86
C ALA A 5 10.09 14.32 -60.18
N LEU A 6 9.04 14.06 -59.39
CA LEU A 6 8.09 12.97 -59.60
C LEU A 6 6.90 13.37 -60.49
N ARG A 7 6.63 14.68 -60.63
CA ARG A 7 5.57 15.26 -61.46
C ARG A 7 6.08 16.48 -62.24
N PRO A 8 6.92 16.24 -63.28
CA PRO A 8 7.49 17.34 -64.08
C PRO A 8 6.44 18.11 -64.88
N ASP A 9 5.26 17.53 -65.09
CA ASP A 9 4.10 18.17 -65.69
C ASP A 9 3.47 19.27 -64.82
N LEU A 10 3.85 19.36 -63.54
CA LEU A 10 3.40 20.38 -62.58
C LEU A 10 4.58 21.23 -62.07
N ALA A 11 5.70 21.24 -62.79
CA ALA A 11 6.91 22.00 -62.43
C ALA A 11 6.70 23.53 -62.45
N ASP A 12 5.58 24.00 -63.01
CA ASP A 12 5.16 25.39 -63.06
C ASP A 12 4.43 25.88 -61.80
N ILE A 13 4.23 25.02 -60.80
CA ILE A 13 3.65 25.39 -59.50
C ILE A 13 4.77 25.83 -58.54
N TYR A 14 4.80 27.12 -58.22
CA TYR A 14 5.78 27.69 -57.30
C TYR A 14 5.16 28.00 -55.93
N ASP A 15 5.92 27.75 -54.86
CA ASP A 15 5.60 28.19 -53.50
C ASP A 15 6.82 28.88 -52.88
N ARG A 16 6.77 30.22 -52.83
CA ARG A 16 7.89 31.03 -52.32
C ARG A 16 8.08 30.89 -50.80
N SER A 17 7.09 30.41 -50.05
CA SER A 17 7.18 30.28 -48.59
C SER A 17 8.22 29.26 -48.12
N LYS A 18 8.69 28.38 -49.02
CA LYS A 18 9.69 27.34 -48.72
C LYS A 18 11.14 27.78 -48.86
N VAL A 19 11.38 28.87 -49.60
CA VAL A 19 12.73 29.31 -50.01
C VAL A 19 13.03 30.76 -49.60
N SER A 20 12.04 31.48 -49.08
CA SER A 20 12.19 32.85 -48.58
C SER A 20 12.04 32.90 -47.06
N ASP A 21 12.56 33.97 -46.46
CA ASP A 21 12.37 34.24 -45.03
C ASP A 21 10.87 34.27 -44.67
N PRO A 22 10.49 33.87 -43.44
CA PRO A 22 9.09 33.78 -43.04
C PRO A 22 8.32 35.09 -43.28
N ARG A 23 7.42 35.07 -44.26
CA ARG A 23 6.51 36.18 -44.56
C ARG A 23 5.25 36.07 -43.69
N GLU A 24 4.70 37.23 -43.33
CA GLU A 24 3.49 37.32 -42.51
C GLU A 24 2.21 37.19 -43.33
N ARG A 25 2.17 37.89 -44.46
CA ARG A 25 0.99 37.97 -45.32
C ARG A 25 1.38 38.38 -46.74
N VAL A 26 0.58 37.91 -47.70
CA VAL A 26 0.64 38.32 -49.11
C VAL A 26 -0.36 39.45 -49.34
N LEU A 27 0.11 40.58 -49.91
CA LEU A 27 -0.71 41.77 -50.16
C LEU A 27 -0.94 41.95 -51.67
N PHE A 28 -2.12 41.54 -52.14
CA PHE A 28 -2.50 41.60 -53.55
C PHE A 28 -2.74 43.05 -54.01
N ARG A 29 -2.31 43.37 -55.22
CA ARG A 29 -2.40 44.71 -55.81
C ARG A 29 -3.33 44.68 -57.03
N GLU A 30 -4.47 45.36 -56.92
CA GLU A 30 -5.53 45.42 -57.96
C GLU A 30 -5.08 45.90 -59.36
N ARG A 31 -3.92 46.58 -59.46
CA ARG A 31 -3.37 47.12 -60.72
C ARG A 31 -2.22 46.28 -61.30
N LYS A 32 -1.95 45.09 -60.77
CA LYS A 32 -0.86 44.20 -61.17
C LYS A 32 -1.40 42.80 -61.47
N TYR A 33 -0.63 42.00 -62.21
CA TYR A 33 -1.01 40.62 -62.49
C TYR A 33 -0.96 39.79 -61.21
N ALA A 34 -2.06 39.13 -60.87
CA ALA A 34 -2.06 38.12 -59.81
C ALA A 34 -1.35 36.86 -60.33
N GLN A 35 -0.41 36.34 -59.55
CA GLN A 35 0.38 35.17 -59.91
C GLN A 35 -0.11 33.95 -59.12
N ALA A 36 -0.18 32.78 -59.76
CA ALA A 36 -0.61 31.55 -59.09
C ALA A 36 0.26 31.21 -57.85
N SER A 37 1.55 31.53 -57.94
CA SER A 37 2.53 31.39 -56.86
C SER A 37 2.20 32.21 -55.60
N GLU A 38 1.52 33.34 -55.73
CA GLU A 38 1.10 34.18 -54.61
C GLU A 38 -0.06 33.56 -53.83
N ALA A 39 -1.00 32.92 -54.53
CA ALA A 39 -2.10 32.20 -53.89
C ALA A 39 -1.58 30.95 -53.16
N THR A 40 -0.70 30.18 -53.81
CA THR A 40 -0.05 29.02 -53.18
C THR A 40 0.72 29.43 -51.93
N GLU A 41 1.52 30.49 -52.01
CA GLU A 41 2.26 31.04 -50.86
C GLU A 41 1.33 31.53 -49.74
N ALA A 42 0.25 32.24 -50.06
CA ALA A 42 -0.71 32.71 -49.06
C ALA A 42 -1.37 31.54 -48.30
N PHE A 43 -1.75 30.48 -49.01
CA PHE A 43 -2.31 29.28 -48.36
C PHE A 43 -1.27 28.49 -47.56
N SER A 44 -0.01 28.45 -48.00
CA SER A 44 1.08 27.83 -47.25
C SER A 44 1.39 28.59 -45.95
N ILE A 45 1.38 29.94 -45.98
CA ILE A 45 1.53 30.78 -44.78
C ILE A 45 0.38 30.51 -43.79
N GLU A 46 -0.86 30.46 -44.26
CA GLU A 46 -2.02 30.16 -43.41
C GLU A 46 -2.01 28.72 -42.87
N ALA A 47 -1.56 27.75 -43.67
CA ALA A 47 -1.40 26.36 -43.23
C ALA A 47 -0.35 26.27 -42.12
N ARG A 48 0.80 26.94 -42.27
CA ARG A 48 1.85 27.01 -41.23
C ARG A 48 1.30 27.58 -39.92
N LYS A 49 0.63 28.74 -39.96
CA LYS A 49 0.04 29.37 -38.77
C LYS A 49 -0.96 28.44 -38.08
N ARG A 50 -1.84 27.77 -38.85
CA ARG A 50 -2.79 26.79 -38.30
C ARG A 50 -2.10 25.57 -37.70
N THR A 51 -1.01 25.08 -38.30
CA THR A 51 -0.20 24.00 -37.72
C THR A 51 0.46 24.45 -36.42
N ASN A 52 0.98 25.67 -36.37
CA ASN A 52 1.61 26.24 -35.19
C ASN A 52 0.59 26.48 -34.04
N ILE A 53 -0.67 26.82 -34.37
CA ILE A 53 -1.76 26.99 -33.39
C ILE A 53 -2.43 25.65 -33.00
N GLY A 54 -2.54 24.70 -33.92
CA GLY A 54 -3.45 23.55 -33.83
C GLY A 54 -3.24 22.62 -32.62
N ASN A 55 -2.06 22.69 -31.99
CA ASN A 55 -1.69 21.86 -30.84
C ASN A 55 -1.31 22.69 -29.58
N MET A 56 -1.54 24.01 -29.59
CA MET A 56 -1.09 24.89 -28.52
C MET A 56 -2.22 25.81 -28.03
N ILE A 57 -2.30 26.01 -26.71
CA ILE A 57 -3.07 27.11 -26.09
C ILE A 57 -2.04 28.18 -25.71
N ALA A 58 -2.10 29.34 -26.36
CA ALA A 58 -1.14 30.42 -26.20
C ALA A 58 -1.81 31.79 -26.19
N HIS A 59 -1.28 32.72 -25.39
CA HIS A 59 -1.61 34.14 -25.41
C HIS A 59 -0.43 34.94 -25.96
N ASP A 60 -0.71 36.10 -26.56
CA ASP A 60 0.36 36.97 -27.09
C ASP A 60 1.33 37.38 -25.97
N GLY A 61 2.61 37.04 -26.14
CA GLY A 61 3.66 37.24 -25.13
C GLY A 61 4.17 35.94 -24.49
N ASP A 62 3.53 34.79 -24.76
CA ASP A 62 3.95 33.49 -24.22
C ASP A 62 5.28 33.00 -24.83
N ARG A 63 6.22 32.58 -23.98
CA ARG A 63 7.54 32.08 -24.40
C ARG A 63 7.46 30.59 -24.78
N ILE A 64 7.85 30.24 -26.00
CA ILE A 64 7.83 28.84 -26.47
C ILE A 64 9.13 28.12 -26.14
N LYS A 65 10.26 28.82 -26.35
CA LYS A 65 11.61 28.27 -26.18
C LYS A 65 12.61 29.41 -25.95
N GLY A 66 13.54 29.25 -25.01
CA GLY A 66 14.55 30.27 -24.70
C GLY A 66 13.96 31.52 -24.04
N CYS A 67 14.48 32.70 -24.41
CA CYS A 67 14.10 34.00 -23.86
C CYS A 67 14.47 34.23 -22.39
N ASP A 68 15.36 33.43 -21.78
CA ASP A 68 15.79 33.55 -20.39
C ASP A 68 16.25 34.97 -20.05
N ILE A 69 15.75 35.50 -18.93
CA ILE A 69 16.06 36.83 -18.42
C ILE A 69 16.92 36.74 -17.16
N ILE A 70 17.97 37.55 -17.11
CA ILE A 70 18.82 37.74 -15.93
C ILE A 70 18.81 39.23 -15.61
N VAL A 71 18.46 39.59 -14.38
CA VAL A 71 18.41 40.98 -13.89
C VAL A 71 19.38 41.12 -12.72
N ASP A 72 20.26 42.11 -12.78
CA ASP A 72 21.08 42.55 -11.66
C ASP A 72 20.25 43.50 -10.77
N ASP A 73 19.96 43.06 -9.55
CA ASP A 73 19.07 43.72 -8.59
C ASP A 73 19.64 45.00 -7.97
N LEU A 74 20.95 45.25 -8.12
CA LEU A 74 21.65 46.44 -7.63
C LEU A 74 21.80 47.51 -8.70
N THR A 75 21.97 47.12 -9.97
CA THR A 75 22.27 48.03 -11.08
C THR A 75 21.14 48.18 -12.09
N GLY A 76 20.14 47.30 -12.08
CA GLY A 76 19.06 47.28 -13.07
C GLY A 76 19.48 46.77 -14.45
N ASN A 77 20.72 46.29 -14.60
CA ASN A 77 21.20 45.71 -15.85
C ASN A 77 20.50 44.38 -16.12
N THR A 78 19.88 44.25 -17.29
CA THR A 78 19.04 43.12 -17.64
C THR A 78 19.50 42.53 -18.97
N THR A 79 19.79 41.23 -19.00
CA THR A 79 20.13 40.50 -20.22
C THR A 79 19.07 39.45 -20.52
N ILE A 80 18.67 39.36 -21.78
CA ILE A 80 17.66 38.43 -22.26
C ILE A 80 18.27 37.61 -23.40
N SER A 81 18.20 36.29 -23.31
CA SER A 81 18.68 35.39 -24.36
C SER A 81 17.74 35.35 -25.57
N ALA A 82 18.24 34.91 -26.72
CA ALA A 82 17.39 34.70 -27.91
C ALA A 82 16.40 33.54 -27.68
N GLY A 83 15.26 33.56 -28.36
CA GLY A 83 14.26 32.51 -28.22
C GLY A 83 13.07 32.69 -29.15
N GLU A 84 11.97 32.03 -28.84
CA GLU A 84 10.72 32.01 -29.60
C GLU A 84 9.55 32.44 -28.71
N VAL A 85 8.71 33.35 -29.20
CA VAL A 85 7.55 33.92 -28.50
C VAL A 85 6.32 33.81 -29.40
N TYR A 86 5.18 33.48 -28.81
CA TYR A 86 3.89 33.50 -29.51
C TYR A 86 3.33 34.92 -29.53
N VAL A 87 3.11 35.47 -30.74
CA VAL A 87 2.53 36.81 -30.93
C VAL A 87 1.76 36.89 -32.24
N ARG A 88 0.54 37.45 -32.21
CA ARG A 88 -0.35 37.64 -33.37
C ARG A 88 -0.59 36.35 -34.13
N GLY A 89 -0.90 35.26 -33.42
CA GLY A 89 -1.33 33.99 -34.04
C GLY A 89 -0.23 33.19 -34.74
N ASP A 90 1.05 33.39 -34.41
CA ASP A 90 2.16 32.56 -34.87
C ASP A 90 3.27 32.50 -33.81
N VAL A 91 4.10 31.45 -33.86
CA VAL A 91 5.31 31.32 -33.04
C VAL A 91 6.46 31.99 -33.79
N ARG A 92 7.16 32.93 -33.14
CA ARG A 92 8.13 33.80 -33.82
C ARG A 92 9.46 33.87 -33.08
N PRO A 93 10.60 33.86 -33.79
CA PRO A 93 11.89 34.05 -33.19
C PRO A 93 12.08 35.52 -32.76
N VAL A 94 12.78 35.72 -31.64
CA VAL A 94 13.26 37.02 -31.16
C VAL A 94 14.74 36.90 -30.78
N GLY A 95 15.54 37.90 -31.16
CA GLY A 95 16.96 37.96 -30.85
C GLY A 95 17.25 38.17 -29.36
N ALA A 96 18.52 38.05 -28.95
CA ALA A 96 18.94 38.42 -27.60
C ALA A 96 18.95 39.95 -27.42
N ALA A 97 18.75 40.43 -26.19
CA ALA A 97 18.82 41.86 -25.87
C ALA A 97 19.49 42.10 -24.51
N ALA A 98 20.03 43.31 -24.35
CA ALA A 98 20.52 43.79 -23.07
C ALA A 98 20.03 45.22 -22.84
N PHE A 99 19.50 45.47 -21.64
CA PHE A 99 19.06 46.77 -21.17
C PHE A 99 19.94 47.21 -20.00
N ASN A 100 20.46 48.44 -20.08
CA ASN A 100 21.28 49.00 -19.00
C ASN A 100 20.43 49.89 -18.11
N GLY A 101 20.44 49.64 -16.80
CA GLY A 101 19.80 50.51 -15.80
C GLY A 101 18.27 50.60 -15.85
N LEU A 102 17.56 49.46 -16.00
CA LEU A 102 16.10 49.46 -15.85
C LEU A 102 15.69 49.91 -14.44
N PRO A 103 14.53 50.60 -14.29
CA PRO A 103 14.06 51.03 -12.97
C PRO A 103 13.93 49.88 -11.97
N ILE A 104 14.68 49.97 -10.86
CA ILE A 104 14.68 48.99 -9.77
C ILE A 104 13.63 49.29 -8.68
N VAL A 105 12.83 50.33 -8.85
CA VAL A 105 11.71 50.70 -7.95
C VAL A 105 10.46 50.95 -8.80
N GLY A 106 9.36 50.27 -8.46
CA GLY A 106 8.12 50.27 -9.24
C GLY A 106 7.94 49.03 -10.11
N ASP A 107 6.86 49.00 -10.87
CA ASP A 107 6.56 47.94 -11.83
C ASP A 107 7.09 48.34 -13.21
N VAL A 108 7.86 47.46 -13.87
CA VAL A 108 8.38 47.62 -15.24
C VAL A 108 7.99 46.40 -16.06
N VAL A 109 7.27 46.60 -17.15
CA VAL A 109 6.90 45.59 -18.14
C VAL A 109 7.95 45.50 -19.23
N ILE A 110 8.53 44.32 -19.39
CA ILE A 110 9.41 43.99 -20.51
C ILE A 110 8.62 43.11 -21.48
N GLY A 111 8.70 43.41 -22.77
CA GLY A 111 7.93 42.73 -23.80
C GLY A 111 8.65 42.63 -25.12
N VAL A 112 7.99 41.98 -26.08
CA VAL A 112 8.41 41.98 -27.48
C VAL A 112 7.58 42.99 -28.26
N ARG A 113 8.25 43.89 -28.96
CA ARG A 113 7.67 44.87 -29.86
C ARG A 113 7.64 44.30 -31.27
N VAL A 114 6.48 44.41 -31.92
CA VAL A 114 6.28 43.92 -33.28
C VAL A 114 6.51 45.06 -34.28
N LEU A 115 7.52 44.92 -35.14
CA LEU A 115 7.82 45.84 -36.23
C LEU A 115 7.29 45.28 -37.55
N GLN A 116 6.40 46.02 -38.19
CA GLN A 116 5.78 45.66 -39.46
C GLN A 116 6.44 46.40 -40.62
N THR A 117 6.89 45.66 -41.63
CA THR A 117 7.47 46.21 -42.86
C THR A 117 6.78 45.60 -44.08
N VAL A 118 6.69 46.36 -45.17
CA VAL A 118 6.14 45.90 -46.44
C VAL A 118 7.25 45.87 -47.47
N ILE A 119 7.49 44.70 -48.04
CA ILE A 119 8.52 44.46 -49.05
C ILE A 119 7.85 44.34 -50.42
N THR A 120 8.40 45.05 -51.41
CA THR A 120 7.94 44.98 -52.80
C THR A 120 9.01 44.41 -53.73
N HIS A 121 8.66 44.17 -54.99
CA HIS A 121 9.60 43.70 -56.02
C HIS A 121 10.86 44.58 -56.22
N GLU A 122 10.84 45.84 -55.79
CA GLU A 122 12.01 46.74 -55.87
C GLU A 122 13.07 46.39 -54.81
N GLU A 123 12.65 45.76 -53.72
CA GLU A 123 13.49 45.35 -52.59
C GLU A 123 13.80 43.85 -52.63
N ASP A 124 12.93 43.06 -53.25
CA ASP A 124 13.08 41.60 -53.43
C ASP A 124 12.66 41.19 -54.85
N GLU A 125 13.65 41.04 -55.74
CA GLU A 125 13.43 40.65 -57.14
C GLU A 125 12.76 39.27 -57.29
N SER A 126 12.77 38.41 -56.26
CA SER A 126 12.08 37.12 -56.27
C SER A 126 10.54 37.24 -56.32
N LEU A 127 10.02 38.44 -56.08
CA LEU A 127 8.60 38.79 -56.20
C LEU A 127 8.17 39.12 -57.63
N LEU A 128 9.07 39.02 -58.61
CA LEU A 128 8.73 39.05 -60.04
C LEU A 128 8.11 37.71 -60.49
N GLY A 129 7.40 37.71 -61.61
CA GLY A 129 6.84 36.49 -62.19
C GLY A 129 7.91 35.49 -62.62
N LEU A 130 7.79 34.24 -62.16
CA LEU A 130 8.87 33.24 -62.18
C LEU A 130 8.88 32.32 -63.41
N HIS A 131 7.75 32.14 -64.10
CA HIS A 131 7.63 31.15 -65.19
C HIS A 131 7.82 31.77 -66.57
N GLU A 132 8.90 31.41 -67.27
CA GLU A 132 9.28 31.97 -68.58
C GLU A 132 8.20 31.82 -69.66
N GLU A 133 7.49 30.68 -69.68
CA GLU A 133 6.42 30.44 -70.67
C GLU A 133 5.10 31.18 -70.31
N ALA A 134 5.01 31.82 -69.14
CA ALA A 134 3.89 32.67 -68.77
C ALA A 134 4.09 34.07 -69.37
N ILE A 135 3.92 34.17 -70.70
CA ILE A 135 4.28 35.30 -71.57
C ILE A 135 3.87 36.70 -71.03
N VAL A 136 2.78 36.77 -70.26
CA VAL A 136 2.20 38.05 -69.78
C VAL A 136 2.62 38.41 -68.35
N SER A 137 2.85 37.43 -67.48
CA SER A 137 3.18 37.66 -66.06
C SER A 137 4.66 37.48 -65.75
N TYR A 138 5.44 36.87 -66.64
CA TYR A 138 6.88 36.67 -66.48
C TYR A 138 7.62 38.00 -66.38
N GLY A 139 8.45 38.17 -65.34
CA GLY A 139 9.20 39.40 -65.09
C GLY A 139 8.37 40.62 -64.65
N GLU A 140 7.05 40.49 -64.51
CA GLU A 140 6.18 41.58 -64.04
C GLU A 140 6.14 41.66 -62.50
N PRO A 141 5.95 42.87 -61.92
CA PRO A 141 5.83 43.05 -60.47
C PRO A 141 4.66 42.30 -59.85
N GLY A 142 4.94 41.40 -58.92
CA GLY A 142 3.93 40.67 -58.14
C GLY A 142 3.39 41.43 -56.92
N ALA A 143 2.62 40.72 -56.10
CA ALA A 143 2.08 41.14 -54.82
C ALA A 143 3.19 41.51 -53.82
N ALA A 144 2.92 42.45 -52.92
CA ALA A 144 3.85 42.82 -51.85
C ALA A 144 3.82 41.77 -50.71
N ARG A 145 4.85 41.75 -49.86
CA ARG A 145 4.91 40.90 -48.66
C ARG A 145 4.93 41.74 -47.41
N GLU A 146 4.09 41.39 -46.46
CA GLU A 146 4.21 41.89 -45.10
C GLU A 146 5.20 41.01 -44.34
N VAL A 147 6.14 41.64 -43.64
CA VAL A 147 7.11 40.98 -42.77
C VAL A 147 7.00 41.58 -41.38
N LEU A 148 6.89 40.71 -40.38
CA LEU A 148 6.95 41.07 -38.98
C LEU A 148 8.30 40.67 -38.41
N SER A 149 8.95 41.57 -37.69
CA SER A 149 10.13 41.28 -36.88
C SER A 149 9.87 41.65 -35.43
N LEU A 150 10.48 40.89 -34.51
CA LEU A 150 10.34 41.11 -33.07
C LEU A 150 11.64 41.71 -32.52
N ALA A 151 11.49 42.75 -31.70
CA ALA A 151 12.58 43.32 -30.92
C ALA A 151 12.15 43.42 -29.45
N TRP A 152 13.06 43.19 -28.51
CA TRP A 152 12.76 43.40 -27.09
C TRP A 152 12.60 44.90 -26.79
N GLY A 153 11.66 45.23 -25.91
CA GLY A 153 11.42 46.58 -25.42
C GLY A 153 10.85 46.57 -24.00
N TRP A 154 10.68 47.76 -23.40
CA TRP A 154 10.08 47.90 -22.08
C TRP A 154 9.18 49.14 -21.98
N ASP A 155 8.26 49.15 -21.02
CA ASP A 155 7.29 50.22 -20.79
C ASP A 155 7.94 51.50 -20.23
N GLY A 156 8.56 52.26 -21.12
CA GLY A 156 9.24 53.51 -20.80
C GLY A 156 10.48 53.78 -21.67
N ASP A 157 10.78 52.89 -22.62
CA ASP A 157 11.82 53.12 -23.64
C ASP A 157 11.44 54.23 -24.65
N GLY A 158 10.15 54.58 -24.78
CA GLY A 158 9.66 55.65 -25.65
C GLY A 158 9.62 55.30 -27.14
N GLU A 159 9.76 54.02 -27.48
CA GLU A 159 9.85 53.54 -28.86
C GLU A 159 8.45 53.19 -29.44
N ASP A 160 8.21 53.57 -30.70
CA ASP A 160 6.96 53.37 -31.42
C ASP A 160 6.65 51.89 -31.72
N GLY A 161 5.42 51.43 -31.47
CA GLY A 161 4.93 50.08 -31.82
C GLY A 161 4.18 49.38 -30.68
N ASP A 162 3.44 48.31 -31.01
CA ASP A 162 2.70 47.51 -30.02
C ASP A 162 3.67 46.65 -29.20
N LEU A 163 3.74 46.88 -27.88
CA LEU A 163 4.53 46.09 -26.94
C LEU A 163 3.68 44.98 -26.34
N TYR A 164 4.03 43.73 -26.64
CA TYR A 164 3.40 42.54 -26.05
C TYR A 164 4.20 42.10 -24.83
N ARG A 165 3.57 42.14 -23.66
CA ARG A 165 4.19 41.82 -22.37
C ARG A 165 4.72 40.37 -22.36
N VAL A 166 5.97 40.20 -21.91
CA VAL A 166 6.58 38.88 -21.67
C VAL A 166 7.02 38.72 -20.21
N TYR A 167 7.59 39.76 -19.60
CA TYR A 167 8.00 39.80 -18.20
C TYR A 167 7.41 41.01 -17.48
N GLN A 168 7.23 40.87 -16.17
CA GLN A 168 6.96 41.99 -15.28
C GLN A 168 8.02 41.99 -14.19
N LEU A 169 8.78 43.08 -14.10
CA LEU A 169 9.66 43.37 -12.98
C LEU A 169 8.86 44.16 -11.94
N ARG A 170 9.03 43.81 -10.67
CA ARG A 170 8.52 44.58 -9.53
C ARG A 170 9.68 44.81 -8.57
N ASN A 171 10.08 46.07 -8.42
CA ASN A 171 11.20 46.49 -7.60
C ASN A 171 12.51 45.72 -7.90
N GLY A 172 12.85 45.55 -9.19
CA GLY A 172 14.07 44.86 -9.61
C GLY A 172 13.97 43.32 -9.67
N PHE A 173 12.87 42.72 -9.21
CA PHE A 173 12.66 41.26 -9.26
C PHE A 173 11.66 40.86 -10.35
N VAL A 174 11.96 39.78 -11.08
CA VAL A 174 11.05 39.17 -12.07
C VAL A 174 9.90 38.48 -11.32
N VAL A 175 8.66 38.94 -11.53
CA VAL A 175 7.47 38.50 -10.78
C VAL A 175 6.95 37.13 -11.21
N ASP A 176 7.21 36.69 -12.45
CA ASP A 176 6.77 35.38 -12.95
C ASP A 176 7.69 34.86 -14.07
N GLN A 177 8.13 33.60 -13.94
CA GLN A 177 8.99 32.88 -14.91
C GLN A 177 8.30 31.64 -15.47
N THR A 178 7.01 31.45 -15.22
CA THR A 178 6.32 30.23 -15.64
C THR A 178 6.22 30.20 -17.18
N PRO A 179 6.79 29.18 -17.86
CA PRO A 179 6.52 28.97 -19.29
C PRO A 179 5.02 28.70 -19.49
N PRO A 180 4.45 28.98 -20.69
CA PRO A 180 3.10 28.55 -20.99
C PRO A 180 2.99 27.04 -20.75
N PRO A 181 1.85 26.57 -20.22
CA PRO A 181 1.66 25.16 -19.92
C PRO A 181 1.77 24.36 -21.23
N SER A 182 2.91 23.70 -21.44
CA SER A 182 2.96 22.49 -22.26
C SER A 182 1.99 21.46 -21.67
N LEU A 183 1.59 20.41 -22.40
CA LEU A 183 0.63 19.37 -21.98
C LEU A 183 0.87 18.73 -20.58
N ALA A 184 1.97 19.03 -19.88
CA ALA A 184 2.13 18.83 -18.44
C ALA A 184 1.20 19.70 -17.56
N GLY A 185 0.60 20.75 -18.11
CA GLY A 185 -0.29 21.70 -17.44
C GLY A 185 -1.62 21.10 -17.02
N PHE A 186 -2.09 20.02 -17.64
CA PHE A 186 -3.35 19.38 -17.22
C PHE A 186 -3.17 18.66 -15.88
N ASN A 187 -2.05 17.94 -15.69
CA ASN A 187 -1.71 17.34 -14.40
C ASN A 187 -1.34 18.39 -13.35
N ALA A 188 -0.69 19.50 -13.75
CA ALA A 188 -0.40 20.62 -12.86
C ALA A 188 -1.63 21.50 -12.54
N ALA A 189 -2.73 21.41 -13.29
CA ALA A 189 -4.00 22.08 -13.00
C ALA A 189 -4.96 21.18 -12.21
N ILE A 190 -4.95 19.86 -12.48
CA ILE A 190 -5.72 18.88 -11.71
C ILE A 190 -5.13 18.67 -10.32
N ALA A 191 -3.80 18.64 -10.18
CA ALA A 191 -3.18 18.40 -8.88
C ALA A 191 -3.56 19.46 -7.83
N PRO A 192 -3.54 20.78 -8.13
CA PRO A 192 -4.12 21.80 -7.26
C PRO A 192 -5.62 21.64 -7.06
N TYR A 193 -6.40 21.33 -8.11
CA TYR A 193 -7.84 21.13 -7.97
C TYR A 193 -8.19 19.98 -7.01
N ASP A 194 -7.54 18.83 -7.17
CA ASP A 194 -7.73 17.64 -6.33
C ASP A 194 -7.19 17.89 -4.92
N TYR A 195 -6.04 18.55 -4.78
CA TYR A 195 -5.50 18.93 -3.47
C TYR A 195 -6.36 19.98 -2.75
N ASP A 196 -6.85 21.00 -3.43
CA ASP A 196 -7.74 22.01 -2.84
C ASP A 196 -9.11 21.42 -2.46
N ALA A 197 -9.56 20.38 -3.18
CA ALA A 197 -10.81 19.69 -2.88
C ALA A 197 -10.70 18.63 -1.78
N HIS A 198 -9.55 17.95 -1.66
CA HIS A 198 -9.42 16.71 -0.87
C HIS A 198 -8.17 16.65 0.03
N GLU A 199 -7.25 17.61 -0.07
CA GLU A 199 -5.92 17.61 0.54
C GLU A 199 -5.15 16.30 0.26
N ASN A 200 -4.20 15.91 1.13
CA ASN A 200 -3.52 14.62 1.01
C ASN A 200 -4.42 13.49 1.55
N TYR A 201 -4.58 12.40 0.79
CA TYR A 201 -5.42 11.28 1.22
C TYR A 201 -4.93 9.91 0.76
N ILE A 202 -5.27 8.88 1.53
CA ILE A 202 -5.10 7.48 1.16
C ILE A 202 -6.31 7.08 0.31
N ALA A 203 -6.09 6.75 -0.96
CA ALA A 203 -7.14 6.25 -1.84
C ALA A 203 -7.47 4.77 -1.55
N ARG A 204 -6.46 3.95 -1.25
CA ARG A 204 -6.61 2.53 -0.89
C ARG A 204 -5.42 2.03 -0.07
N GLY A 205 -5.65 1.08 0.84
CA GLY A 205 -4.57 0.34 1.52
C GLY A 205 -3.72 1.21 2.46
N CYS A 206 -2.39 1.11 2.33
CA CYS A 206 -1.37 1.88 3.06
C CYS A 206 -1.47 1.79 4.61
N ARG A 207 -2.00 0.67 5.13
CA ARG A 207 -2.08 0.45 6.58
C ARG A 207 -0.71 0.10 7.14
N VAL A 208 -0.36 0.69 8.29
CA VAL A 208 0.90 0.43 8.99
C VAL A 208 0.68 -0.59 10.11
N THR A 209 1.53 -1.61 10.14
CA THR A 209 1.53 -2.68 11.16
C THR A 209 2.90 -2.74 11.85
N PRO A 210 2.98 -2.68 13.18
CA PRO A 210 4.25 -2.79 13.88
C PRO A 210 4.72 -4.26 13.89
N LEU A 211 6.00 -4.48 13.63
CA LEU A 211 6.67 -5.79 13.62
C LEU A 211 7.54 -6.02 14.85
N GLY A 212 7.88 -4.94 15.56
CA GLY A 212 8.68 -4.98 16.78
C GLY A 212 10.16 -4.73 16.55
N LEU A 213 10.91 -4.80 17.65
CA LEU A 213 12.35 -4.52 17.70
C LEU A 213 13.15 -5.69 17.13
N SER A 214 13.93 -5.44 16.09
CA SER A 214 14.91 -6.39 15.56
C SER A 214 16.12 -5.65 14.98
N ALA A 215 17.32 -6.14 15.28
CA ALA A 215 18.58 -5.53 14.86
C ALA A 215 18.70 -4.03 15.23
N GLY A 216 18.21 -3.63 16.41
CA GLY A 216 18.29 -2.25 16.92
C GLY A 216 17.32 -1.25 16.28
N LYS A 217 16.35 -1.73 15.48
CA LYS A 217 15.31 -0.90 14.85
C LYS A 217 13.92 -1.44 15.15
N GLN A 218 12.98 -0.54 15.38
CA GLN A 218 11.56 -0.84 15.33
C GLN A 218 11.14 -0.98 13.88
N TRP A 219 10.65 -2.15 13.53
CA TRP A 219 10.21 -2.45 12.18
C TRP A 219 8.70 -2.26 12.04
N PHE A 220 8.30 -1.67 10.92
CA PHE A 220 6.91 -1.45 10.52
C PHE A 220 6.69 -2.02 9.12
N SER A 221 5.53 -2.59 8.87
CA SER A 221 5.08 -2.99 7.54
C SER A 221 3.99 -2.05 7.08
N ILE A 222 4.17 -1.42 5.93
CA ILE A 222 3.17 -0.58 5.26
C ILE A 222 2.54 -1.43 4.15
N GLU A 223 1.25 -1.71 4.24
CA GLU A 223 0.46 -2.46 3.27
C GLU A 223 0.52 -1.84 1.86
N GLU A 224 0.38 -2.67 0.83
CA GLU A 224 0.13 -2.23 -0.54
C GLU A 224 -1.07 -1.27 -0.62
N GLY A 225 -1.07 -0.37 -1.60
CA GLY A 225 -2.12 0.64 -1.71
C GLY A 225 -1.76 1.84 -2.58
N THR A 226 -2.71 2.77 -2.69
CA THR A 226 -2.54 4.03 -3.43
C THR A 226 -2.73 5.20 -2.48
N ALA A 227 -1.75 6.09 -2.45
CA ALA A 227 -1.75 7.35 -1.72
C ALA A 227 -1.77 8.53 -2.70
N ASN A 228 -2.42 9.62 -2.33
CA ASN A 228 -2.42 10.87 -3.07
C ASN A 228 -1.77 11.95 -2.22
N ILE A 229 -0.69 12.55 -2.71
CA ILE A 229 0.11 13.56 -2.03
C ILE A 229 0.29 14.75 -2.98
N LEU A 230 -0.19 15.93 -2.59
CA LEU A 230 -0.18 17.16 -3.38
C LEU A 230 -0.84 17.00 -4.76
N GLY A 231 -1.90 16.19 -4.84
CA GLY A 231 -2.61 15.87 -6.09
C GLY A 231 -1.92 14.83 -6.99
N TYR A 232 -0.79 14.26 -6.55
CA TYR A 232 -0.08 13.19 -7.27
C TYR A 232 -0.36 11.83 -6.63
N LYS A 233 -0.92 10.91 -7.42
CA LYS A 233 -1.15 9.52 -6.99
C LYS A 233 0.14 8.71 -7.05
N ARG A 234 0.36 7.91 -6.01
CA ARG A 234 1.46 6.96 -5.86
C ARG A 234 0.88 5.60 -5.48
N THR A 235 1.06 4.62 -6.35
CA THR A 235 0.59 3.26 -6.13
C THR A 235 1.75 2.36 -5.75
N ARG A 236 1.52 1.53 -4.74
CA ARG A 236 2.45 0.53 -4.21
C ARG A 236 1.76 -0.82 -4.31
N ASN A 237 2.32 -1.73 -5.10
CA ASN A 237 1.71 -3.04 -5.35
C ASN A 237 2.08 -4.09 -4.29
N THR A 238 3.14 -3.83 -3.51
CA THR A 238 3.61 -4.71 -2.43
C THR A 238 3.77 -3.96 -1.11
N ALA A 239 3.70 -4.71 -0.02
CA ALA A 239 3.99 -4.18 1.30
C ALA A 239 5.48 -3.78 1.40
N THR A 240 5.80 -2.70 2.11
CA THR A 240 7.19 -2.33 2.40
C THR A 240 7.46 -2.36 3.89
N ARG A 241 8.61 -2.95 4.24
CA ARG A 241 9.18 -2.85 5.57
C ARG A 241 9.97 -1.55 5.72
N PHE A 242 9.66 -0.80 6.77
CA PHE A 242 10.38 0.39 7.17
C PHE A 242 10.96 0.17 8.57
N GLY A 243 12.25 0.41 8.75
CA GLY A 243 12.94 0.22 10.03
C GLY A 243 13.43 1.55 10.59
N GLN A 244 12.95 1.92 11.78
CA GLN A 244 13.35 3.12 12.50
C GLN A 244 14.22 2.77 13.70
N THR A 245 15.39 3.40 13.84
CA THR A 245 16.25 3.25 15.03
C THR A 245 15.56 3.82 16.26
N GLU A 246 15.63 3.10 17.38
CA GLU A 246 15.13 3.61 18.67
C GLU A 246 16.03 4.71 19.21
N GLU A 247 15.47 5.91 19.34
CA GLU A 247 16.14 7.09 19.87
C GLU A 247 15.21 7.79 20.89
N PRO A 248 15.13 7.27 22.12
CA PRO A 248 14.31 7.86 23.18
C PRO A 248 14.97 9.12 23.74
N ASP A 249 14.14 10.12 24.04
CA ASP A 249 14.55 11.25 24.86
C ASP A 249 14.58 10.84 26.33
N ILE A 250 15.61 11.26 27.05
CA ILE A 250 15.90 10.77 28.39
C ILE A 250 15.70 11.89 29.41
N LEU A 251 15.04 11.57 30.53
CA LEU A 251 14.97 12.44 31.70
C LEU A 251 15.73 11.82 32.88
N ASN A 252 16.60 12.63 33.49
CA ASN A 252 17.33 12.25 34.70
C ASN A 252 16.49 12.48 35.96
N ILE A 253 16.40 11.47 36.80
CA ILE A 253 15.89 11.57 38.17
C ILE A 253 17.10 11.59 39.11
N ALA A 254 17.35 12.76 39.69
CA ALA A 254 18.54 12.99 40.51
C ALA A 254 18.56 12.15 41.79
N SER A 255 17.41 11.93 42.44
CA SER A 255 17.28 11.08 43.62
C SER A 255 15.83 10.73 43.89
N GLU A 256 15.48 9.45 43.82
CA GLU A 256 14.18 8.91 44.22
C GLU A 256 14.31 8.15 45.56
N PRO A 257 13.59 8.57 46.62
CA PRO A 257 13.65 7.93 47.93
C PRO A 257 12.71 6.71 48.02
N HIS A 258 13.24 5.61 48.54
CA HIS A 258 12.52 4.38 48.87
C HIS A 258 12.96 3.83 50.24
N THR A 259 12.31 2.75 50.67
CA THR A 259 12.66 2.03 51.91
C THR A 259 13.18 0.63 51.57
N PHE A 260 14.22 0.18 52.27
CA PHE A 260 14.77 -1.16 52.13
C PHE A 260 13.86 -2.18 52.82
N ALA A 261 12.85 -2.67 52.09
CA ALA A 261 11.92 -3.68 52.55
C ALA A 261 12.32 -5.05 52.00
N ASP A 262 13.08 -5.82 52.77
CA ASP A 262 13.69 -7.08 52.34
C ASP A 262 12.94 -8.35 52.76
N GLY A 263 11.86 -8.20 53.54
CA GLY A 263 11.06 -9.33 54.03
C GLY A 263 11.87 -10.36 54.83
N GLY A 264 13.02 -9.97 55.39
CA GLY A 264 13.95 -10.86 56.10
C GLY A 264 14.91 -11.66 55.21
N THR A 265 14.99 -11.36 53.91
CA THR A 265 15.87 -12.07 52.95
C THR A 265 17.22 -11.38 52.73
N GLY A 266 17.42 -10.16 53.24
CA GLY A 266 18.63 -9.36 53.01
C GLY A 266 18.71 -8.70 51.62
N THR A 267 17.67 -8.85 50.79
CA THR A 267 17.55 -8.27 49.44
C THR A 267 16.22 -7.54 49.28
N ALA A 268 16.23 -6.34 48.73
CA ALA A 268 15.03 -5.53 48.49
C ALA A 268 14.83 -5.27 46.98
N VAL A 269 13.60 -5.45 46.52
CA VAL A 269 13.16 -5.07 45.17
C VAL A 269 12.54 -3.68 45.24
N ILE A 270 13.11 -2.74 44.50
CA ILE A 270 12.69 -1.33 44.47
C ILE A 270 12.02 -1.07 43.14
N ALA A 271 10.70 -0.87 43.15
CA ALA A 271 9.95 -0.38 42.00
C ALA A 271 10.12 1.14 41.91
N LEU A 272 10.57 1.64 40.76
CA LEU A 272 10.77 3.07 40.55
C LEU A 272 9.47 3.72 40.03
N ASN A 273 9.26 4.98 40.36
CA ASN A 273 8.04 5.72 40.03
C ASN A 273 7.96 6.09 38.55
N ARG A 274 9.11 6.24 37.87
CA ARG A 274 9.18 6.51 36.43
C ARG A 274 9.87 5.38 35.70
N THR A 275 9.23 4.94 34.62
CA THR A 275 9.61 3.77 33.83
C THR A 275 9.30 4.05 32.35
N PRO A 276 10.01 3.43 31.38
CA PRO A 276 11.05 2.42 31.58
C PRO A 276 12.44 3.00 31.86
N ILE A 277 13.22 2.27 32.66
CA ILE A 277 14.60 2.63 33.03
C ILE A 277 15.50 2.50 31.79
N ASN A 278 16.20 3.59 31.46
CA ASN A 278 17.23 3.62 30.42
C ASN A 278 18.58 3.18 30.98
N SER A 279 18.99 3.77 32.09
CA SER A 279 20.25 3.50 32.78
C SER A 279 20.16 3.86 34.25
N VAL A 280 20.84 3.09 35.11
CA VAL A 280 20.95 3.39 36.54
C VAL A 280 22.24 4.15 36.78
N GLY A 281 22.15 5.27 37.49
CA GLY A 281 23.30 6.06 37.93
C GLY A 281 23.87 5.50 39.23
N THR A 282 23.50 6.12 40.35
CA THR A 282 23.95 5.73 41.69
C THR A 282 22.79 5.24 42.54
N VAL A 283 22.99 4.14 43.27
CA VAL A 283 22.05 3.65 44.28
C VAL A 283 22.73 3.70 45.63
N ILE A 284 22.16 4.42 46.60
CA ILE A 284 22.70 4.57 47.94
C ILE A 284 21.76 3.89 48.92
N ILE A 285 22.26 2.99 49.76
CA ILE A 285 21.47 2.31 50.79
C ILE A 285 22.06 2.54 52.18
N THR A 286 21.23 2.45 53.21
CA THR A 286 21.69 2.34 54.60
C THR A 286 22.22 0.93 54.89
N LYS A 287 23.50 0.81 55.27
CA LYS A 287 24.12 -0.42 55.76
C LYS A 287 24.40 -0.34 57.26
N GLU A 288 24.54 -1.48 57.92
CA GLU A 288 24.98 -1.59 59.30
C GLU A 288 26.25 -2.43 59.36
N VAL A 289 27.23 -1.98 60.13
CA VAL A 289 28.48 -2.71 60.37
C VAL A 289 28.79 -2.69 61.86
N THR A 290 29.47 -3.73 62.32
CA THR A 290 30.19 -3.70 63.60
C THR A 290 31.68 -3.67 63.30
N GLU A 291 32.32 -2.55 63.62
CA GLU A 291 33.75 -2.32 63.39
C GLU A 291 34.49 -2.29 64.72
N THR A 292 35.65 -2.94 64.77
CA THR A 292 36.56 -2.88 65.92
C THR A 292 37.55 -1.73 65.73
N ILE A 293 37.43 -0.69 66.56
CA ILE A 293 38.24 0.52 66.53
C ILE A 293 39.27 0.49 67.67
N VAL A 294 40.47 0.99 67.40
CA VAL A 294 41.50 1.20 68.43
C VAL A 294 41.34 2.59 69.03
N ARG A 295 41.22 2.66 70.37
CA ARG A 295 41.12 3.92 71.11
C ARG A 295 42.43 4.70 71.03
N GLY A 296 42.37 5.97 70.62
CA GLY A 296 43.49 6.90 70.67
C GLY A 296 44.15 6.98 72.05
N GLY A 297 45.48 7.14 72.09
CA GLY A 297 46.25 7.12 73.34
C GLY A 297 46.00 8.30 74.29
N VAL A 298 45.25 9.32 73.85
CA VAL A 298 44.91 10.52 74.64
C VAL A 298 43.42 10.50 74.98
N ALA A 299 43.11 10.61 76.27
CA ALA A 299 41.74 10.66 76.80
C ALA A 299 40.91 11.81 76.19
N ASN A 300 39.58 11.65 76.11
CA ASN A 300 38.65 12.68 75.61
C ASN A 300 38.95 13.17 74.17
N THR A 301 39.38 12.27 73.29
CA THR A 301 39.63 12.57 71.87
C THR A 301 38.68 11.77 70.98
N ALA A 302 38.68 12.00 69.67
CA ALA A 302 37.76 11.36 68.74
C ALA A 302 38.45 10.30 67.86
N ASP A 303 37.84 9.12 67.76
CA ASP A 303 38.35 8.02 66.94
C ASP A 303 37.56 7.93 65.61
N LEU A 304 38.28 7.80 64.48
CA LEU A 304 37.69 7.76 63.14
C LEU A 304 37.05 6.40 62.83
N LEU A 305 35.81 6.42 62.34
CA LEU A 305 35.13 5.24 61.83
C LEU A 305 35.58 4.93 60.40
N GLY A 306 35.59 3.65 60.02
CA GLY A 306 36.08 3.17 58.72
C GLY A 306 35.19 3.52 57.52
N HIS A 307 34.00 4.08 57.75
CA HIS A 307 33.08 4.51 56.71
C HIS A 307 32.65 5.95 56.88
N SER A 308 32.53 6.67 55.77
CA SER A 308 31.99 8.04 55.71
C SER A 308 30.46 8.04 55.67
N SER A 309 29.83 9.17 56.02
CA SER A 309 28.36 9.33 56.02
C SER A 309 27.65 8.41 57.01
N VAL A 310 28.16 8.37 58.24
CA VAL A 310 27.57 7.65 59.37
C VAL A 310 26.30 8.38 59.80
N SER A 311 25.17 7.68 59.75
CA SER A 311 23.85 8.25 60.04
C SER A 311 23.44 8.04 61.50
N SER A 312 23.85 6.94 62.13
CA SER A 312 23.60 6.68 63.55
C SER A 312 24.54 5.60 64.11
N VAL A 313 24.74 5.63 65.43
CA VAL A 313 25.49 4.59 66.18
C VAL A 313 24.50 3.89 67.10
N SER A 314 24.40 2.57 67.02
CA SER A 314 23.46 1.76 67.80
C SER A 314 24.11 1.12 69.03
N LEU A 315 25.41 0.81 68.98
CA LEU A 315 26.12 0.17 70.09
C LEU A 315 27.60 0.55 70.10
N VAL A 316 28.13 0.88 71.28
CA VAL A 316 29.57 0.99 71.52
C VAL A 316 29.90 0.15 72.74
N LYS A 317 30.77 -0.86 72.61
CA LYS A 317 31.11 -1.73 73.72
C LYS A 317 32.55 -2.21 73.71
N GLN A 318 33.05 -2.57 74.89
CA GLN A 318 34.32 -3.25 75.06
C GLN A 318 34.10 -4.45 75.99
N GLY A 319 34.15 -5.67 75.46
CA GLY A 319 33.77 -6.87 76.20
C GLY A 319 32.31 -6.81 76.65
N ALA A 320 32.07 -6.84 77.97
CA ALA A 320 30.74 -6.73 78.58
C ALA A 320 30.31 -5.28 78.88
N THR A 321 31.21 -4.31 78.76
CA THR A 321 30.94 -2.90 79.08
C THR A 321 30.36 -2.18 77.87
N THR A 322 29.14 -1.65 77.99
CA THR A 322 28.50 -0.81 76.97
C THR A 322 28.61 0.67 77.37
N TYR A 323 29.03 1.51 76.43
CA TYR A 323 29.14 2.95 76.61
C TYR A 323 27.86 3.61 76.08
N ALA A 324 27.34 4.62 76.78
CA ALA A 324 26.05 5.25 76.44
C ALA A 324 26.26 6.66 75.87
N SER A 325 25.62 6.97 74.74
CA SER A 325 25.53 8.34 74.19
C SER A 325 24.32 9.07 74.81
N PRO A 326 24.42 10.38 75.15
CA PRO A 326 25.58 11.26 74.96
C PRO A 326 26.57 11.25 76.14
N ALA A 327 26.32 10.46 77.20
CA ALA A 327 27.07 10.55 78.46
C ALA A 327 28.55 10.14 78.35
N SER A 328 28.86 9.17 77.48
CA SER A 328 30.20 8.63 77.26
C SER A 328 30.79 9.06 75.93
N TYR A 329 29.97 9.15 74.88
CA TYR A 329 30.42 9.55 73.55
C TYR A 329 29.33 10.28 72.76
N ALA A 330 29.74 11.00 71.71
CA ALA A 330 28.86 11.54 70.67
C ALA A 330 29.36 11.12 69.27
N LEU A 331 28.46 11.03 68.29
CA LEU A 331 28.85 10.87 66.88
C LEU A 331 29.07 12.27 66.29
N VAL A 332 30.31 12.56 65.86
CA VAL A 332 30.68 13.85 65.26
C VAL A 332 31.61 13.63 64.07
N ASN A 333 31.27 14.13 62.88
CA ASN A 333 32.10 14.07 61.68
C ASN A 333 32.65 12.66 61.36
N ASP A 334 31.78 11.64 61.38
CA ASP A 334 32.14 10.22 61.19
C ASP A 334 33.14 9.68 62.24
N ARG A 335 33.13 10.25 63.45
CA ARG A 335 33.99 9.85 64.58
C ARG A 335 33.16 9.58 65.83
N ILE A 336 33.65 8.67 66.66
CA ILE A 336 33.21 8.54 68.05
C ILE A 336 34.02 9.53 68.87
N ASP A 337 33.36 10.61 69.30
CA ASP A 337 33.96 11.66 70.11
C ASP A 337 33.73 11.41 71.60
N TRP A 338 34.81 11.18 72.34
CA TRP A 338 34.80 10.91 73.78
C TRP A 338 34.89 12.20 74.63
N ALA A 339 34.81 13.39 74.03
CA ALA A 339 34.93 14.68 74.74
C ALA A 339 33.89 14.93 75.85
N ALA A 340 32.84 14.10 75.94
CA ALA A 340 31.83 14.14 77.00
C ALA A 340 32.38 13.83 78.41
N GLY A 341 33.56 13.20 78.52
CA GLY A 341 34.22 12.94 79.81
C GLY A 341 33.62 11.80 80.65
N GLY A 342 32.74 10.98 80.05
CA GLY A 342 32.20 9.77 80.67
C GLY A 342 33.17 8.59 80.65
N ALA A 343 32.66 7.38 80.86
CA ALA A 343 33.47 6.17 80.74
C ALA A 343 33.94 6.00 79.29
N GLU A 344 35.25 5.79 79.08
CA GLU A 344 35.84 5.51 77.77
C GLU A 344 36.78 4.28 77.85
N PRO A 345 37.00 3.54 76.74
CA PRO A 345 38.00 2.49 76.67
C PRO A 345 39.39 2.99 77.04
N ALA A 346 40.25 2.11 77.57
CA ALA A 346 41.64 2.48 77.84
C ALA A 346 42.40 2.78 76.53
N GLY A 347 43.22 3.84 76.52
CA GLY A 347 44.02 4.20 75.35
C GLY A 347 44.91 3.03 74.87
N GLY A 348 44.91 2.78 73.56
CA GLY A 348 45.64 1.66 72.94
C GLY A 348 44.90 0.31 72.98
N THR A 349 43.70 0.24 73.58
CA THR A 349 42.84 -0.95 73.52
C THR A 349 41.80 -0.84 72.41
N SER A 350 41.22 -1.96 71.98
CA SER A 350 40.17 -2.00 70.96
C SER A 350 38.77 -2.10 71.57
N TYR A 351 37.78 -1.51 70.88
CA TYR A 351 36.36 -1.57 71.22
C TYR A 351 35.51 -1.73 69.96
N ASP A 352 34.32 -2.31 70.08
CA ASP A 352 33.42 -2.54 68.96
C ASP A 352 32.37 -1.44 68.88
N VAL A 353 32.16 -0.92 67.66
CA VAL A 353 31.12 0.06 67.34
C VAL A 353 30.19 -0.54 66.29
N THR A 354 28.91 -0.68 66.64
CA THR A 354 27.85 -0.96 65.67
C THR A 354 27.20 0.35 65.23
N TYR A 355 27.25 0.64 63.94
CA TYR A 355 26.73 1.88 63.38
C TYR A 355 26.17 1.70 61.97
N ARG A 356 25.30 2.64 61.57
CA ARG A 356 24.68 2.70 60.26
C ARG A 356 25.30 3.80 59.42
N TYR A 357 25.52 3.53 58.14
CA TYR A 357 26.11 4.48 57.19
C TYR A 357 25.46 4.35 55.82
N LEU A 358 25.54 5.43 55.03
CA LEU A 358 25.07 5.43 53.64
C LEU A 358 26.20 4.99 52.72
N ALA A 359 25.95 3.98 51.90
CA ALA A 359 26.93 3.43 50.97
C ALA A 359 26.34 3.28 49.56
N PRO A 360 27.10 3.63 48.50
CA PRO A 360 26.71 3.29 47.16
C PRO A 360 26.77 1.78 46.95
N VAL A 361 25.80 1.23 46.22
CA VAL A 361 25.71 -0.18 45.85
C VAL A 361 25.38 -0.32 44.37
N VAL A 362 25.88 -1.40 43.77
CA VAL A 362 25.50 -1.78 42.42
C VAL A 362 24.27 -2.70 42.53
N PRO A 363 23.17 -2.40 41.84
CA PRO A 363 22.01 -3.29 41.82
C PRO A 363 22.37 -4.62 41.17
N SER A 364 21.89 -5.71 41.77
CA SER A 364 22.09 -7.09 41.30
C SER A 364 21.23 -7.43 40.08
N VAL A 365 20.07 -6.80 39.97
CA VAL A 365 19.14 -6.95 38.85
C VAL A 365 18.58 -5.56 38.52
N VAL A 366 18.53 -5.23 37.24
CA VAL A 366 17.84 -4.05 36.72
C VAL A 366 16.78 -4.55 35.75
N THR A 367 15.52 -4.24 36.01
CA THR A 367 14.39 -4.48 35.10
C THR A 367 13.96 -3.14 34.51
N PRO A 368 13.07 -3.10 33.48
CA PRO A 368 12.54 -1.84 32.99
C PRO A 368 11.78 -1.02 34.04
N THR A 369 11.30 -1.66 35.12
CA THR A 369 10.42 -1.04 36.13
C THR A 369 11.05 -0.89 37.51
N GLY A 370 12.23 -1.48 37.74
CA GLY A 370 12.82 -1.47 39.06
C GLY A 370 14.23 -2.04 39.14
N ILE A 371 14.78 -2.03 40.35
CA ILE A 371 16.11 -2.55 40.66
C ILE A 371 16.06 -3.47 41.87
N THR A 372 17.02 -4.38 41.98
CA THR A 372 17.18 -5.25 43.15
C THR A 372 18.52 -4.97 43.82
N VAL A 373 18.50 -4.62 45.10
CA VAL A 373 19.68 -4.26 45.90
C VAL A 373 19.78 -5.11 47.16
N ALA A 374 21.00 -5.39 47.62
CA ALA A 374 21.27 -6.27 48.75
C ALA A 374 22.19 -5.63 49.79
N GLY A 375 22.16 -6.18 51.01
CA GLY A 375 23.06 -5.78 52.10
C GLY A 375 22.69 -4.46 52.77
N GLY A 376 21.44 -4.03 52.63
CA GLY A 376 20.87 -2.90 53.37
C GLY A 376 20.20 -3.33 54.66
N VAL A 377 19.94 -2.38 55.54
CA VAL A 377 19.20 -2.61 56.79
C VAL A 377 17.71 -2.55 56.53
N THR A 378 16.94 -3.52 57.02
CA THR A 378 15.46 -3.51 56.94
C THR A 378 14.89 -2.21 57.50
N GLY A 379 14.07 -1.51 56.71
CA GLY A 379 13.49 -0.20 57.06
C GLY A 379 14.45 0.99 56.85
N GLY A 380 15.67 0.77 56.38
CA GLY A 380 16.63 1.82 56.02
C GLY A 380 16.26 2.57 54.74
N ALA A 381 16.80 3.77 54.55
CA ALA A 381 16.54 4.57 53.34
C ALA A 381 17.33 4.04 52.14
N VAL A 382 16.72 4.12 50.97
CA VAL A 382 17.31 3.81 49.66
C VAL A 382 17.12 5.03 48.77
N PHE A 383 18.20 5.53 48.15
CA PHE A 383 18.14 6.63 47.20
C PHE A 383 18.61 6.14 45.83
N VAL A 384 17.80 6.34 44.81
CA VAL A 384 18.09 5.88 43.45
C VAL A 384 18.20 7.07 42.51
N THR A 385 19.35 7.21 41.87
CA THR A 385 19.58 8.13 40.74
C THR A 385 19.54 7.33 39.46
N TYR A 386 18.71 7.71 38.50
CA TYR A 386 18.55 6.96 37.26
C TYR A 386 17.99 7.82 36.12
N ASN A 387 18.15 7.32 34.91
CA ASN A 387 17.62 7.89 33.68
C ASN A 387 16.45 7.05 33.19
N PHE A 388 15.34 7.67 32.81
CA PHE A 388 14.21 6.97 32.20
C PHE A 388 13.88 7.54 30.82
N ASN A 389 13.35 6.68 29.96
CA ASN A 389 12.93 7.05 28.61
C ASN A 389 11.57 7.76 28.66
N LEU A 390 11.48 8.96 28.10
CA LEU A 390 10.23 9.71 28.01
C LEU A 390 9.32 9.14 26.92
N PRO A 391 8.05 8.84 27.22
CA PRO A 391 7.06 8.48 26.19
C PRO A 391 6.97 9.53 25.09
N ARG A 392 6.79 9.08 23.84
CA ARG A 392 6.72 9.97 22.67
C ARG A 392 5.78 9.42 21.60
N HIS A 393 4.95 10.29 21.05
CA HIS A 393 4.06 9.95 19.93
C HIS A 393 4.66 10.46 18.63
N ASP A 394 5.02 9.56 17.71
CA ASP A 394 5.67 9.85 16.45
C ASP A 394 4.70 9.64 15.26
N LEU A 395 5.03 10.11 14.06
CA LEU A 395 4.24 9.90 12.84
C LEU A 395 5.06 9.16 11.77
N ILE A 396 4.41 8.23 11.07
CA ILE A 396 4.87 7.76 9.76
C ILE A 396 4.04 8.43 8.68
N CYS A 397 4.73 9.03 7.72
CA CYS A 397 4.15 9.73 6.59
C CYS A 397 4.71 9.24 5.25
N LEU A 398 4.05 9.63 4.15
CA LEU A 398 4.57 9.52 2.79
C LEU A 398 4.84 10.91 2.20
N ASP A 399 5.93 11.04 1.45
CA ASP A 399 6.22 12.23 0.63
C ASP A 399 5.58 12.15 -0.77
N ARG A 400 5.76 13.21 -1.57
CA ARG A 400 5.26 13.31 -2.95
C ARG A 400 5.75 12.17 -3.87
N ASP A 401 6.91 11.60 -3.59
CA ASP A 401 7.50 10.53 -4.40
C ASP A 401 7.10 9.14 -3.89
N GLY A 402 6.38 9.07 -2.76
CA GLY A 402 5.93 7.84 -2.12
C GLY A 402 6.98 7.22 -1.18
N ASN A 403 8.02 7.97 -0.80
CA ASN A 403 8.99 7.53 0.20
C ASN A 403 8.42 7.68 1.61
N VAL A 404 8.86 6.79 2.50
CA VAL A 404 8.45 6.78 3.90
C VAL A 404 9.26 7.80 4.69
N VAL A 405 8.57 8.70 5.39
CA VAL A 405 9.16 9.73 6.26
C VAL A 405 8.72 9.49 7.70
N TYR A 406 9.67 9.51 8.63
CA TYR A 406 9.42 9.39 10.07
C TYR A 406 9.54 10.76 10.75
N LEU A 407 8.48 11.23 11.38
CA LEU A 407 8.48 12.50 12.12
C LEU A 407 8.44 12.23 13.62
N LYS A 408 9.44 12.72 14.34
CA LYS A 408 9.50 12.64 15.80
C LYS A 408 8.54 13.66 16.41
N GLY A 409 7.74 13.23 17.38
CA GLY A 409 6.91 14.11 18.18
C GLY A 409 7.65 14.77 19.33
N ILE A 410 6.87 15.38 20.22
CA ILE A 410 7.41 16.02 21.41
C ILE A 410 7.27 15.03 22.58
N PRO A 411 8.39 14.64 23.22
CA PRO A 411 8.35 13.75 24.38
C PRO A 411 7.72 14.47 25.58
N ALA A 412 6.88 13.77 26.33
CA ALA A 412 6.27 14.30 27.55
C ALA A 412 6.11 13.20 28.59
N ILE A 413 6.18 13.59 29.88
CA ILE A 413 5.98 12.66 31.00
C ILE A 413 4.52 12.19 31.04
N GLU A 414 3.59 13.11 30.79
CA GLU A 414 2.15 12.88 30.77
C GLU A 414 1.59 13.49 29.48
N GLN A 415 0.75 12.72 28.77
CA GLN A 415 0.09 13.12 27.51
C GLN A 415 1.03 13.56 26.36
N PRO A 416 1.94 12.69 25.88
CA PRO A 416 2.71 12.95 24.67
C PRO A 416 1.78 13.25 23.48
N GLN A 417 2.19 14.19 22.63
CA GLN A 417 1.40 14.61 21.47
C GLN A 417 2.15 14.32 20.17
N PRO A 418 1.47 13.79 19.13
CA PRO A 418 2.07 13.63 17.82
C PRO A 418 2.36 15.00 17.19
N PRO A 419 3.41 15.10 16.36
CA PRO A 419 3.67 16.33 15.62
C PRO A 419 2.55 16.56 14.59
N ALA A 420 2.28 17.82 14.23
CA ALA A 420 1.39 18.10 13.12
C ALA A 420 2.04 17.68 11.80
N PRO A 421 1.35 16.94 10.91
CA PRO A 421 1.91 16.58 9.62
C PRO A 421 2.07 17.84 8.73
N PRO A 422 3.25 18.07 8.13
CA PRO A 422 3.42 19.11 7.12
C PRO A 422 2.48 18.90 5.93
N ALA A 423 1.99 19.98 5.32
CA ALA A 423 1.11 19.94 4.15
C ALA A 423 1.70 19.17 2.95
N THR A 424 3.01 19.05 2.87
CA THR A 424 3.72 18.29 1.82
C THR A 424 3.75 16.78 2.06
N LEU A 425 3.26 16.30 3.20
CA LEU A 425 3.33 14.90 3.62
C LEU A 425 1.93 14.36 3.92
N LEU A 426 1.70 13.09 3.58
CA LEU A 426 0.50 12.34 3.97
C LEU A 426 0.79 11.51 5.22
N ALA A 427 0.13 11.83 6.34
CA ALA A 427 0.20 11.00 7.54
C ALA A 427 -0.53 9.66 7.34
N LEU A 428 0.14 8.55 7.67
CA LEU A 428 -0.45 7.21 7.62
C LEU A 428 -0.93 6.75 9.00
N CYS A 429 -0.11 6.94 10.03
CA CYS A 429 -0.40 6.50 11.40
C CYS A 429 0.38 7.29 12.46
N VAL A 430 -0.15 7.29 13.68
CA VAL A 430 0.55 7.67 14.91
C VAL A 430 1.18 6.43 15.53
N ILE A 431 2.43 6.56 15.95
CA ILE A 431 3.19 5.56 16.71
C ILE A 431 3.28 6.04 18.15
N GLU A 432 2.73 5.26 19.08
CA GLU A 432 2.84 5.52 20.51
C GLU A 432 4.00 4.72 21.08
N ASN A 433 5.14 5.38 21.31
CA ASN A 433 6.31 4.77 21.91
C ASN A 433 6.27 4.92 23.44
N ASP A 434 6.10 3.78 24.12
CA ASP A 434 6.24 3.64 25.58
C ASP A 434 7.62 3.09 26.00
N TRP A 435 8.43 2.66 25.02
CA TRP A 435 9.76 2.08 25.17
C TRP A 435 9.84 0.78 26.00
N PHE A 436 8.72 0.06 26.17
CA PHE A 436 8.71 -1.27 26.79
C PHE A 436 8.91 -2.40 25.78
N GLY A 437 8.77 -2.13 24.49
CA GLY A 437 8.91 -3.12 23.43
C GLY A 437 8.33 -2.63 22.11
N THR A 438 7.39 -3.39 21.55
CA THR A 438 6.76 -3.03 20.27
C THR A 438 5.76 -1.89 20.48
N PRO A 439 5.89 -0.75 19.78
CA PRO A 439 5.01 0.40 19.99
C PRO A 439 3.59 0.12 19.50
N ALA A 440 2.62 0.83 20.08
CA ALA A 440 1.24 0.80 19.60
C ALA A 440 1.13 1.68 18.35
N VAL A 441 0.36 1.22 17.35
CA VAL A 441 0.17 1.94 16.08
C VAL A 441 -1.30 2.24 15.87
N ILE A 442 -1.63 3.53 15.79
CA ILE A 442 -2.96 4.03 15.51
C ILE A 442 -3.01 4.48 14.04
N ASN A 443 -3.69 3.69 13.21
CA ASN A 443 -3.88 3.99 11.78
C ASN A 443 -4.98 5.03 11.58
N ASN A 444 -4.64 6.31 11.72
CA ASN A 444 -5.55 7.44 11.61
C ASN A 444 -5.31 8.31 10.36
N GLY A 445 -4.60 7.80 9.35
CA GLY A 445 -4.42 8.49 8.08
C GLY A 445 -5.75 8.80 7.38
N ILE A 446 -5.82 9.96 6.74
CA ILE A 446 -7.01 10.46 6.04
C ILE A 446 -7.27 9.58 4.81
N ARG A 447 -8.53 9.17 4.59
CA ARG A 447 -8.93 8.25 3.51
C ARG A 447 -10.01 8.86 2.63
N ALA A 448 -9.93 8.58 1.33
CA ALA A 448 -11.03 8.85 0.41
C ALA A 448 -12.05 7.70 0.44
N TYR A 449 -13.34 8.05 0.54
CA TYR A 449 -14.44 7.09 0.49
C TYR A 449 -15.26 7.30 -0.80
N PRO A 450 -15.66 6.22 -1.50
CA PRO A 450 -16.59 6.33 -2.62
C PRO A 450 -17.94 6.92 -2.19
N PHE A 451 -18.62 7.67 -3.06
CA PHE A 451 -19.93 8.29 -2.77
C PHE A 451 -20.98 7.29 -2.30
N SER A 452 -20.97 6.05 -2.81
CA SER A 452 -21.86 4.98 -2.35
C SER A 452 -21.61 4.57 -0.89
N THR A 453 -20.37 4.67 -0.42
CA THR A 453 -20.01 4.40 0.97
C THR A 453 -20.43 5.55 1.87
N ILE A 454 -20.27 6.79 1.40
CA ILE A 454 -20.74 7.99 2.11
C ILE A 454 -22.27 7.94 2.28
N ASP A 455 -23.01 7.61 1.23
CA ASP A 455 -24.48 7.44 1.30
C ASP A 455 -24.88 6.33 2.29
N ARG A 456 -24.16 5.19 2.29
CA ARG A 456 -24.37 4.14 3.29
C ARG A 456 -24.05 4.59 4.71
N MET A 457 -22.97 5.36 4.92
CA MET A 457 -22.63 5.93 6.22
C MET A 457 -23.71 6.91 6.69
N TYR A 458 -24.25 7.72 5.78
CA TYR A 458 -25.36 8.61 6.06
C TYR A 458 -26.61 7.83 6.50
N ASN A 459 -27.02 6.80 5.76
CA ASN A 459 -28.16 5.97 6.12
C ASN A 459 -27.94 5.27 7.48
N ARG A 460 -26.72 4.77 7.75
CA ARG A 460 -26.36 4.21 9.06
C ARG A 460 -26.41 5.23 10.19
N LEU A 461 -26.06 6.48 9.93
CA LEU A 461 -26.19 7.55 10.91
C LEU A 461 -27.66 7.79 11.24
N VAL A 462 -28.54 7.78 10.23
CA VAL A 462 -29.99 7.86 10.42
C VAL A 462 -30.49 6.68 11.27
N ASP A 463 -30.10 5.45 10.94
CA ASP A 463 -30.47 4.27 11.74
C ASP A 463 -29.94 4.34 13.18
N ALA A 464 -28.71 4.82 13.37
CA ALA A 464 -28.12 5.01 14.69
C ALA A 464 -28.87 6.08 15.50
N LEU A 465 -29.31 7.16 14.85
CA LEU A 465 -30.13 8.18 15.48
C LEU A 465 -31.51 7.62 15.87
N ASP A 466 -32.11 6.78 15.04
CA ASP A 466 -33.36 6.07 15.36
C ASP A 466 -33.18 5.08 16.52
N LEU A 467 -32.07 4.35 16.56
CA LEU A 467 -31.72 3.46 17.68
C LEU A 467 -31.44 4.25 18.96
N ILE A 468 -30.80 5.42 18.89
CA ILE A 468 -30.61 6.32 20.03
C ILE A 468 -31.96 6.88 20.48
N ALA A 469 -32.85 7.24 19.56
CA ALA A 469 -34.20 7.68 19.88
C ALA A 469 -35.00 6.57 20.57
N LEU A 470 -34.96 5.34 20.05
CA LEU A 470 -35.56 4.16 20.68
C LEU A 470 -34.92 3.86 22.04
N SER A 471 -33.60 3.96 22.17
CA SER A 471 -32.88 3.78 23.43
C SER A 471 -33.25 4.85 24.45
N ARG A 472 -33.43 6.11 24.03
CA ARG A 472 -33.93 7.19 24.88
C ARG A 472 -35.38 6.97 25.29
N LEU A 473 -36.22 6.48 24.38
CA LEU A 473 -37.61 6.12 24.67
C LEU A 473 -37.67 4.95 25.65
N GLN A 474 -36.79 3.97 25.49
CA GLN A 474 -36.61 2.85 26.41
C GLN A 474 -36.01 3.29 27.75
N MET A 475 -35.07 4.24 27.76
CA MET A 475 -34.53 4.87 28.98
C MET A 475 -35.59 5.70 29.70
N ASP A 476 -36.47 6.43 28.99
CA ASP A 476 -37.61 7.16 29.58
C ASP A 476 -38.65 6.18 30.15
N ILE A 477 -38.98 5.10 29.43
CA ILE A 477 -39.80 4.00 29.96
C ILE A 477 -39.14 3.35 31.19
N THR A 478 -37.82 3.13 31.16
CA THR A 478 -37.06 2.53 32.26
C THR A 478 -36.93 3.49 33.45
N ALA A 479 -36.88 4.80 33.22
CA ALA A 479 -36.87 5.82 34.26
C ALA A 479 -38.25 6.02 34.91
N ARG A 480 -39.34 5.77 34.17
CA ARG A 480 -40.72 5.84 34.67
C ARG A 480 -41.14 4.64 35.53
N GLU A 481 -40.50 3.48 35.38
CA GLU A 481 -40.75 2.29 36.24
C GLU A 481 -39.47 1.76 36.92
N PRO A 482 -39.04 2.32 38.07
CA PRO A 482 -37.77 2.00 38.69
C PRO A 482 -37.81 0.86 39.75
N VAL A 483 -38.78 -0.06 39.72
CA VAL A 483 -38.85 -1.14 40.72
C VAL A 483 -38.56 -2.51 40.10
N ALA A 484 -37.35 -2.99 40.36
CA ALA A 484 -36.82 -4.35 40.18
C ALA A 484 -36.55 -4.84 38.75
N LYS A 485 -35.27 -4.82 38.34
CA LYS A 485 -34.75 -5.77 37.33
C LYS A 485 -33.60 -6.61 37.90
N LYS A 486 -33.91 -7.40 38.93
CA LYS A 486 -33.22 -8.68 39.20
C LYS A 486 -34.03 -9.75 38.46
N GLY A 487 -33.41 -10.50 37.55
CA GLY A 487 -34.05 -11.66 36.91
C GLY A 487 -34.50 -11.54 35.46
N ILE A 488 -33.95 -10.63 34.66
CA ILE A 488 -34.20 -10.60 33.21
C ILE A 488 -32.89 -10.89 32.46
N PHE A 489 -32.93 -11.85 31.55
CA PHE A 489 -31.84 -12.18 30.62
C PHE A 489 -32.33 -11.98 29.18
N VAL A 490 -31.53 -11.32 28.36
CA VAL A 490 -31.82 -11.11 26.93
C VAL A 490 -30.54 -11.34 26.17
N ASP A 491 -30.58 -12.24 25.19
CA ASP A 491 -29.47 -12.44 24.26
C ASP A 491 -29.96 -12.13 22.84
N PRO A 492 -29.38 -11.12 22.17
CA PRO A 492 -29.68 -10.86 20.77
C PRO A 492 -29.16 -11.96 19.83
N LEU A 493 -28.35 -12.93 20.30
CA LEU A 493 -27.77 -14.03 19.51
C LEU A 493 -26.90 -13.56 18.33
N ASN A 494 -26.21 -12.44 18.55
CA ASN A 494 -25.30 -11.86 17.56
C ASN A 494 -23.88 -12.44 17.63
N ASP A 495 -23.44 -12.82 18.82
CA ASP A 495 -22.10 -13.33 19.12
C ASP A 495 -22.13 -14.25 20.36
N ASP A 496 -20.97 -14.82 20.70
CA ASP A 496 -20.84 -15.73 21.84
C ASP A 496 -20.77 -15.01 23.21
N ARG A 497 -20.93 -13.67 23.27
CA ARG A 497 -20.69 -12.87 24.49
C ARG A 497 -21.54 -13.29 25.68
N TYR A 498 -22.78 -13.69 25.46
CA TYR A 498 -23.75 -13.99 26.51
C TYR A 498 -23.78 -15.48 26.89
N ARG A 499 -22.87 -16.27 26.32
CA ARG A 499 -22.69 -17.70 26.63
C ARG A 499 -21.87 -17.91 27.90
N ASP A 500 -22.12 -19.01 28.59
CA ASP A 500 -21.34 -19.42 29.77
C ASP A 500 -20.00 -20.06 29.38
N ALA A 501 -18.88 -19.36 29.62
CA ALA A 501 -17.56 -19.86 29.27
C ALA A 501 -17.10 -21.09 30.08
N GLY A 502 -17.78 -21.44 31.18
CA GLY A 502 -17.46 -22.59 32.03
C GLY A 502 -18.08 -23.91 31.58
N GLU A 503 -19.05 -23.88 30.66
CA GLU A 503 -19.83 -25.05 30.25
C GLU A 503 -19.48 -25.55 28.86
N VAL A 504 -19.64 -26.87 28.66
CA VAL A 504 -19.48 -27.48 27.33
C VAL A 504 -20.68 -27.16 26.47
N GLN A 505 -20.44 -26.41 25.41
CA GLN A 505 -21.45 -26.01 24.44
C GLN A 505 -20.83 -25.90 23.04
N ASN A 506 -21.60 -26.26 22.01
CA ASN A 506 -21.09 -26.39 20.64
C ASN A 506 -21.91 -25.61 19.62
N GLY A 507 -23.10 -25.12 19.96
CA GLY A 507 -23.96 -24.52 18.96
C GLY A 507 -23.46 -23.15 18.47
N ALA A 508 -23.89 -22.78 17.27
CA ALA A 508 -23.41 -21.63 16.54
C ALA A 508 -24.35 -20.43 16.72
N VAL A 509 -23.81 -19.29 17.16
CA VAL A 509 -24.54 -18.05 17.41
C VAL A 509 -24.00 -16.94 16.50
N PHE A 510 -24.78 -16.51 15.51
CA PHE A 510 -24.40 -15.45 14.58
C PHE A 510 -25.63 -14.80 13.93
N ASN A 511 -25.49 -13.53 13.51
CA ASN A 511 -26.53 -12.76 12.80
C ASN A 511 -27.92 -12.78 13.47
N GLY A 512 -27.96 -12.78 14.80
CA GLY A 512 -29.19 -12.80 15.57
C GLY A 512 -29.85 -14.17 15.69
N THR A 513 -29.12 -15.24 15.39
CA THR A 513 -29.64 -16.60 15.37
C THR A 513 -28.72 -17.59 16.06
N PHE A 514 -29.32 -18.58 16.70
CA PHE A 514 -28.69 -19.80 17.20
C PHE A 514 -29.04 -20.96 16.27
N GLN A 515 -28.03 -21.75 15.87
CA GLN A 515 -28.14 -22.88 14.95
C GLN A 515 -27.22 -24.05 15.35
N ILE A 516 -27.48 -25.22 14.78
CA ILE A 516 -26.59 -26.39 14.86
C ILE A 516 -25.26 -26.08 14.15
N PRO A 517 -24.10 -26.39 14.77
CA PRO A 517 -22.81 -26.01 14.24
C PRO A 517 -22.36 -26.91 13.08
N ILE A 518 -21.52 -26.36 12.20
CA ILE A 518 -20.94 -27.06 11.05
C ILE A 518 -19.42 -27.12 11.20
N ILE A 519 -18.83 -28.32 11.09
CA ILE A 519 -17.38 -28.52 11.08
C ILE A 519 -16.87 -28.52 9.63
N PRO A 520 -15.90 -27.66 9.26
CA PRO A 520 -15.31 -27.63 7.94
C PRO A 520 -14.13 -28.59 7.84
N THR A 521 -13.92 -29.14 6.66
CA THR A 521 -12.68 -29.82 6.27
C THR A 521 -12.24 -29.30 4.91
N PHE A 522 -10.94 -29.07 4.76
CA PHE A 522 -10.36 -28.41 3.60
C PHE A 522 -9.68 -29.42 2.67
N GLN A 523 -9.81 -29.22 1.37
CA GLN A 523 -9.10 -30.01 0.36
C GLN A 523 -8.62 -29.08 -0.76
N PHE A 524 -7.32 -29.07 -0.99
CA PHE A 524 -6.68 -28.22 -2.00
C PHE A 524 -6.50 -28.98 -3.32
N PHE A 525 -6.74 -28.28 -4.42
CA PHE A 525 -6.42 -28.72 -5.77
C PHE A 525 -5.47 -27.70 -6.41
N SER A 526 -4.40 -28.19 -7.04
CA SER A 526 -3.43 -27.33 -7.73
C SER A 526 -3.25 -27.81 -9.15
N LEU A 527 -3.41 -26.89 -10.10
CA LEU A 527 -3.21 -27.12 -11.53
C LEU A 527 -1.80 -26.68 -11.95
N PRO A 528 -1.25 -27.21 -13.05
CA PRO A 528 0.09 -26.84 -13.50
C PRO A 528 0.20 -25.38 -13.96
N LYS A 529 -0.92 -24.77 -14.40
CA LYS A 529 -1.00 -23.39 -14.90
C LYS A 529 -2.36 -22.78 -14.56
N PRO A 530 -2.47 -21.44 -14.54
CA PRO A 530 -3.75 -20.74 -14.55
C PRO A 530 -4.64 -21.23 -15.69
N GLN A 531 -5.96 -21.15 -15.51
CA GLN A 531 -6.92 -21.62 -16.49
C GLN A 531 -7.73 -20.47 -17.08
N TYR A 532 -7.86 -20.51 -18.39
CA TYR A 532 -8.67 -19.59 -19.20
C TYR A 532 -9.23 -20.38 -20.40
N LEU A 533 -10.16 -19.78 -21.16
CA LEU A 533 -10.72 -20.37 -22.37
C LEU A 533 -9.63 -20.64 -23.41
N ASN A 534 -9.79 -21.69 -24.21
CA ASN A 534 -8.86 -21.93 -25.31
C ASN A 534 -9.03 -20.84 -26.37
N PHE A 535 -7.93 -20.43 -27.01
CA PHE A 535 -7.95 -19.37 -28.01
C PHE A 535 -7.04 -19.68 -29.20
N THR A 536 -7.32 -19.01 -30.30
CA THR A 536 -6.41 -18.79 -31.42
C THR A 536 -6.02 -17.33 -31.45
N GLU A 537 -4.79 -17.02 -31.86
CA GLU A 537 -4.36 -15.63 -32.00
C GLU A 537 -4.97 -14.98 -33.25
N GLU A 538 -5.41 -13.73 -33.12
CA GLU A 538 -5.79 -12.87 -34.24
C GLU A 538 -5.00 -11.56 -34.19
N VAL A 539 -4.51 -11.08 -35.33
CA VAL A 539 -3.80 -9.79 -35.40
C VAL A 539 -4.85 -8.68 -35.21
N LEU A 540 -4.72 -7.92 -34.12
CA LEU A 540 -5.65 -6.84 -33.77
C LEU A 540 -5.17 -5.50 -34.28
N ILE A 541 -3.89 -5.20 -34.06
CA ILE A 541 -3.23 -3.98 -34.52
C ILE A 541 -1.93 -4.39 -35.20
N ALA A 542 -1.65 -3.81 -36.36
CA ALA A 542 -0.41 -4.06 -37.07
C ALA A 542 0.11 -2.77 -37.71
N GLN A 543 1.40 -2.56 -37.52
CA GLN A 543 2.22 -1.63 -38.26
C GLN A 543 3.32 -2.45 -38.91
N GLU A 544 3.14 -2.82 -40.17
CA GLU A 544 4.01 -3.79 -40.82
C GLU A 544 5.07 -3.18 -41.72
N ALA A 545 4.98 -1.86 -41.98
CA ALA A 545 5.93 -1.12 -42.79
C ALA A 545 7.33 -1.17 -42.17
N VAL A 546 8.36 -1.18 -43.01
CA VAL A 546 9.78 -1.12 -42.59
C VAL A 546 10.51 -0.12 -43.47
N THR A 547 10.97 0.98 -42.89
CA THR A 547 11.79 1.99 -43.60
C THR A 547 13.15 2.19 -42.94
N GLY A 548 13.30 1.77 -41.68
CA GLY A 548 14.51 2.00 -40.90
C GLY A 548 14.72 0.97 -39.80
N CYS A 549 15.84 1.14 -39.09
CA CYS A 549 16.30 0.27 -38.03
C CYS A 549 16.74 1.13 -36.84
N THR A 550 16.26 0.83 -35.64
CA THR A 550 16.65 1.52 -34.40
C THR A 550 17.24 0.54 -33.41
N LYS A 551 18.26 0.98 -32.67
CA LYS A 551 18.76 0.22 -31.53
C LYS A 551 17.69 0.16 -30.45
N ILE A 552 17.58 -1.00 -29.78
CA ILE A 552 16.79 -1.13 -28.56
C ILE A 552 17.50 -0.39 -27.43
N ASN A 553 18.84 -0.51 -27.37
CA ASN A 553 19.70 0.13 -26.37
C ASN A 553 20.57 1.28 -26.96
N PRO A 554 19.99 2.42 -27.40
CA PRO A 554 20.69 3.45 -28.19
C PRO A 554 21.77 4.25 -27.46
N TYR A 555 21.68 4.42 -26.14
CA TYR A 555 22.61 5.19 -25.30
C TYR A 555 23.62 4.30 -24.54
N GLN A 556 23.62 2.99 -24.80
CA GLN A 556 24.55 2.01 -24.24
C GLN A 556 24.57 1.96 -22.71
N SER A 557 23.40 2.07 -22.09
CA SER A 557 23.30 1.86 -20.64
C SER A 557 23.20 0.36 -20.33
N PHE A 558 24.11 -0.14 -19.50
CA PHE A 558 24.26 -1.57 -19.17
C PHE A 558 23.79 -1.86 -17.75
N ALA A 559 22.82 -2.77 -17.57
CA ALA A 559 22.44 -3.29 -16.25
C ALA A 559 21.86 -4.72 -16.38
N PRO A 560 22.44 -5.75 -15.72
CA PRO A 560 21.99 -7.15 -15.85
C PRO A 560 20.45 -7.28 -15.87
N LEU A 561 19.92 -7.98 -16.88
CA LEU A 561 18.47 -8.20 -16.95
C LEU A 561 18.10 -9.17 -15.83
N PRO A 562 16.96 -8.96 -15.14
CA PRO A 562 16.57 -9.81 -14.04
C PRO A 562 16.30 -11.24 -14.52
N ALA A 563 16.87 -12.22 -13.82
CA ALA A 563 16.51 -13.62 -13.94
C ALA A 563 15.06 -13.87 -13.46
N LYS A 564 14.41 -14.91 -13.97
CA LYS A 564 13.02 -15.25 -13.67
C LYS A 564 12.92 -16.13 -12.43
N MET A 565 12.07 -15.79 -11.48
CA MET A 565 11.78 -16.64 -10.31
C MET A 565 10.33 -17.15 -10.34
N THR A 566 10.11 -18.42 -10.01
CA THR A 566 8.78 -19.04 -9.84
C THR A 566 8.67 -19.67 -8.45
N LEU A 567 7.55 -19.45 -7.76
CA LEU A 567 7.27 -19.97 -6.41
C LEU A 567 6.21 -21.08 -6.43
N THR A 568 6.31 -22.05 -5.53
CA THR A 568 5.31 -23.10 -5.34
C THR A 568 5.19 -23.50 -3.86
N PRO A 569 4.04 -23.25 -3.20
CA PRO A 569 2.94 -22.42 -3.69
C PRO A 569 3.34 -20.94 -3.78
N SER A 570 2.79 -20.21 -4.76
CA SER A 570 2.93 -18.75 -4.82
C SER A 570 1.89 -18.01 -3.96
N GLN A 571 0.90 -18.73 -3.42
CA GLN A 571 -0.17 -18.17 -2.61
C GLN A 571 -0.54 -19.08 -1.45
N ASP A 572 -1.02 -18.49 -0.36
CA ASP A 572 -1.47 -19.22 0.80
C ASP A 572 -2.67 -18.56 1.50
N PHE A 573 -3.81 -19.24 1.52
CA PHE A 573 -5.02 -18.78 2.21
C PHE A 573 -5.32 -19.72 3.37
N TRP A 574 -5.49 -19.17 4.58
CA TRP A 574 -5.88 -19.93 5.75
C TRP A 574 -6.80 -19.14 6.69
N THR A 575 -7.57 -19.84 7.49
CA THR A 575 -8.36 -19.23 8.57
C THR A 575 -7.76 -19.68 9.88
N GLU A 576 -7.43 -18.73 10.76
CA GLU A 576 -6.91 -19.01 12.10
C GLU A 576 -7.95 -18.56 13.12
N THR A 577 -8.54 -19.52 13.83
CA THR A 577 -9.56 -19.25 14.84
C THR A 577 -8.88 -19.09 16.19
N GLN A 578 -9.00 -17.92 16.80
CA GLN A 578 -8.60 -17.69 18.19
C GLN A 578 -9.85 -17.63 19.08
N ASP A 579 -10.56 -18.75 19.16
CA ASP A 579 -11.49 -19.11 20.26
C ASP A 579 -12.09 -20.50 20.00
N THR A 580 -12.50 -21.20 21.05
CA THR A 580 -13.02 -22.59 21.03
C THR A 580 -14.44 -22.74 20.46
N SER A 581 -14.97 -21.75 19.74
CA SER A 581 -16.37 -21.69 19.28
C SER A 581 -16.53 -21.93 17.77
N LEU A 582 -17.56 -22.69 17.38
CA LEU A 582 -17.89 -23.02 15.98
C LEU A 582 -18.82 -21.98 15.31
N SER A 583 -19.19 -20.90 16.01
CA SER A 583 -20.08 -19.85 15.52
C SER A 583 -19.57 -19.15 14.24
N PRO A 584 -18.31 -18.68 14.17
CA PRO A 584 -17.79 -17.97 12.97
C PRO A 584 -17.69 -18.89 11.75
N VAL A 585 -17.33 -20.14 12.00
CA VAL A 585 -17.18 -21.16 10.98
C VAL A 585 -18.51 -21.53 10.35
N THR A 586 -19.56 -21.66 11.17
CA THR A 586 -20.92 -21.94 10.70
C THR A 586 -21.51 -20.73 9.97
N GLN A 587 -21.13 -19.50 10.31
CA GLN A 587 -21.56 -18.28 9.62
C GLN A 587 -21.18 -18.27 8.14
N VAL A 588 -20.00 -18.79 7.77
CA VAL A 588 -19.57 -18.90 6.35
C VAL A 588 -20.54 -19.76 5.55
N PHE A 589 -21.00 -20.88 6.12
CA PHE A 589 -22.03 -21.73 5.51
C PHE A 589 -23.44 -21.13 5.64
N GLY A 590 -23.66 -20.22 6.59
CA GLY A 590 -24.93 -19.56 6.86
C GLY A 590 -25.36 -18.50 5.82
N GLN A 591 -24.58 -18.20 4.78
CA GLN A 591 -25.00 -17.24 3.74
C GLN A 591 -26.28 -17.67 2.97
N GLY A 592 -26.61 -18.97 2.95
CA GLY A 592 -27.89 -19.50 2.45
C GLY A 592 -29.12 -19.13 3.30
N ASN A 593 -28.93 -18.54 4.51
CA ASN A 593 -30.00 -18.28 5.48
C ASN A 593 -30.99 -17.16 5.11
N ARG A 594 -30.84 -16.44 3.99
CA ARG A 594 -31.72 -15.29 3.66
C ARG A 594 -33.20 -15.67 3.57
N SER A 595 -33.53 -16.95 3.34
CA SER A 595 -34.92 -17.45 3.31
C SER A 595 -35.50 -17.81 4.68
N ARG A 596 -34.69 -17.91 5.74
CA ARG A 596 -35.11 -18.40 7.07
C ARG A 596 -35.41 -17.28 8.08
N ILE A 597 -35.04 -16.05 7.74
CA ILE A 597 -35.11 -14.86 8.60
C ILE A 597 -36.05 -13.85 7.92
N THR A 598 -36.98 -13.27 8.68
CA THR A 598 -37.80 -12.14 8.23
C THR A 598 -37.60 -10.99 9.22
N ASN A 599 -37.06 -9.90 8.69
CA ASN A 599 -36.87 -8.57 9.30
C ASN A 599 -36.19 -8.53 10.69
N VAL A 600 -34.88 -8.32 10.71
CA VAL A 600 -34.24 -7.03 11.06
C VAL A 600 -32.84 -7.03 10.41
N GLU A 601 -32.58 -6.10 9.49
CA GLU A 601 -31.23 -5.86 8.96
C GLU A 601 -30.43 -4.99 9.95
N ILE A 602 -30.07 -5.55 11.11
CA ILE A 602 -28.99 -4.96 11.92
C ILE A 602 -27.69 -5.50 11.33
N ILE A 603 -27.08 -4.71 10.46
CA ILE A 603 -25.69 -4.93 10.05
C ILE A 603 -24.81 -4.54 11.25
N THR A 604 -24.67 -5.48 12.20
CA THR A 604 -23.69 -5.35 13.28
C THR A 604 -22.31 -5.37 12.64
N SER A 605 -21.73 -4.19 12.55
CA SER A 605 -20.33 -3.99 12.25
C SER A 605 -19.51 -4.63 13.35
N THR A 606 -18.49 -5.28 12.92
CA THR A 606 -17.46 -5.91 13.67
C THR A 606 -16.30 -5.97 12.63
N ARG A 607 -15.08 -6.24 13.07
CA ARG A 607 -13.83 -5.84 12.41
C ARG A 607 -12.94 -7.03 12.04
N GLU A 608 -12.67 -7.22 10.76
CA GLU A 608 -11.67 -8.18 10.30
C GLU A 608 -10.23 -7.74 10.62
N VAL A 609 -9.46 -8.68 11.14
CA VAL A 609 -8.01 -8.54 11.25
C VAL A 609 -7.40 -9.62 10.37
N THR A 610 -6.79 -9.21 9.26
CA THR A 610 -5.88 -10.09 8.51
C THR A 610 -4.89 -10.66 9.50
N ALA A 611 -4.65 -11.98 9.44
CA ALA A 611 -3.73 -12.66 10.35
C ALA A 611 -2.45 -11.85 10.42
N ARG A 612 -2.05 -11.43 11.63
CA ARG A 612 -0.96 -10.45 11.77
C ARG A 612 0.31 -10.94 11.06
N PHE A 613 0.49 -12.26 10.99
CA PHE A 613 1.62 -12.91 10.35
C PHE A 613 1.19 -14.08 9.44
N LEU A 614 1.99 -14.38 8.42
CA LEU A 614 1.93 -15.59 7.61
C LEU A 614 2.19 -16.82 8.45
N ARG A 615 1.47 -17.91 8.15
CA ARG A 615 1.83 -19.22 8.69
C ARG A 615 3.14 -19.72 8.06
N GLN A 616 3.92 -20.44 8.85
CA GLN A 616 5.20 -20.97 8.39
C GLN A 616 4.98 -22.23 7.54
N ILE A 617 5.02 -22.08 6.22
CA ILE A 617 4.98 -23.18 5.25
C ILE A 617 6.28 -23.24 4.44
N ASN A 618 6.56 -24.39 3.85
CA ASN A 618 7.67 -24.51 2.89
C ASN A 618 7.21 -24.02 1.51
N VAL A 619 8.00 -23.11 0.94
CA VAL A 619 7.84 -22.57 -0.41
C VAL A 619 9.03 -23.04 -1.25
N ALA A 620 8.76 -23.77 -2.32
CA ALA A 620 9.75 -24.13 -3.34
C ALA A 620 9.95 -22.95 -4.30
N PHE A 621 11.19 -22.75 -4.75
CA PHE A 621 11.52 -21.75 -5.78
C PHE A 621 12.33 -22.37 -6.91
N VAL A 622 12.16 -21.80 -8.09
CA VAL A 622 12.97 -22.05 -9.28
C VAL A 622 13.40 -20.70 -9.83
N ILE A 623 14.69 -20.52 -10.06
CA ILE A 623 15.28 -19.35 -10.74
C ILE A 623 15.82 -19.82 -12.08
N ASP A 624 15.49 -19.09 -13.14
CA ASP A 624 15.92 -19.33 -14.52
C ASP A 624 16.63 -18.07 -15.03
N GLY A 625 17.84 -18.21 -15.58
CA GLY A 625 18.65 -17.09 -16.09
C GLY A 625 19.86 -16.69 -15.25
N PHE A 626 20.33 -17.52 -14.30
CA PHE A 626 21.65 -17.34 -13.70
C PHE A 626 22.76 -17.87 -14.63
N GLY A 627 23.99 -17.45 -14.44
CA GLY A 627 25.14 -18.02 -15.14
C GLY A 627 25.32 -19.52 -14.84
N VAL A 628 25.83 -20.28 -15.82
CA VAL A 628 26.23 -21.68 -15.60
C VAL A 628 27.33 -21.72 -14.54
N GLY A 629 27.11 -22.45 -13.44
CA GLY A 629 28.04 -22.48 -12.32
C GLY A 629 27.93 -21.31 -11.34
N GLU A 630 27.01 -20.37 -11.56
CA GLU A 630 26.78 -19.25 -10.65
C GLU A 630 26.11 -19.72 -9.36
N ILE A 631 26.61 -19.24 -8.22
CA ILE A 631 26.12 -19.60 -6.90
C ILE A 631 25.05 -18.59 -6.48
N LEU A 632 23.88 -19.06 -6.03
CA LEU A 632 22.92 -18.23 -5.32
C LEU A 632 23.55 -17.70 -4.04
N GLN A 633 23.83 -16.40 -4.01
CA GLN A 633 24.51 -15.76 -2.89
C GLN A 633 23.51 -15.40 -1.78
N THR A 634 22.37 -14.83 -2.17
CA THR A 634 21.30 -14.47 -1.23
C THR A 634 19.92 -14.74 -1.81
N LEU A 635 19.02 -15.20 -0.97
CA LEU A 635 17.58 -15.27 -1.19
C LEU A 635 16.90 -14.64 0.02
N THR A 636 15.98 -13.71 -0.22
CA THR A 636 15.22 -12.99 0.80
C THR A 636 13.73 -13.13 0.56
N PHE A 637 12.97 -13.21 1.65
CA PHE A 637 11.52 -13.21 1.68
C PHE A 637 11.08 -12.06 2.58
N ASP A 638 10.35 -11.08 2.04
CA ASP A 638 10.02 -9.83 2.73
C ASP A 638 11.28 -9.14 3.30
N GLY A 639 12.39 -9.17 2.56
CA GLY A 639 13.69 -8.63 3.01
C GLY A 639 14.40 -9.43 4.10
N ILE A 640 13.83 -10.54 4.60
CA ILE A 640 14.46 -11.45 5.55
C ILE A 640 15.22 -12.53 4.77
N THR A 641 16.50 -12.76 5.10
CA THR A 641 17.30 -13.81 4.47
C THR A 641 16.74 -15.20 4.75
N VAL A 642 16.39 -15.92 3.68
CA VAL A 642 15.87 -17.30 3.67
C VAL A 642 16.72 -18.22 2.79
N THR A 643 18.00 -17.86 2.61
CA THR A 643 18.92 -18.59 1.74
C THR A 643 19.11 -20.01 2.25
N PRO A 644 18.80 -21.06 1.43
CA PRO A 644 18.95 -22.44 1.84
C PRO A 644 20.42 -22.81 2.14
N ALA A 645 20.64 -23.82 2.97
CA ALA A 645 21.98 -24.28 3.30
C ALA A 645 22.67 -24.98 2.13
N GLY A 646 23.93 -24.62 1.86
CA GLY A 646 24.75 -25.15 0.77
C GLY A 646 24.77 -24.26 -0.48
N PRO A 647 25.80 -24.35 -1.34
CA PRO A 647 25.84 -23.59 -2.57
C PRO A 647 24.80 -24.18 -3.54
N LEU A 648 23.72 -23.44 -3.76
CA LEU A 648 22.81 -23.72 -4.87
C LEU A 648 23.42 -23.11 -6.12
N VAL A 649 23.82 -23.98 -7.05
CA VAL A 649 24.59 -23.61 -8.25
C VAL A 649 23.68 -23.71 -9.47
N GLY A 650 23.76 -22.71 -10.36
CA GLY A 650 23.12 -22.74 -11.66
C GLY A 650 23.60 -23.95 -12.46
N ASP A 651 22.66 -24.77 -12.92
CA ASP A 651 22.95 -25.96 -13.72
C ASP A 651 23.46 -25.61 -15.13
N ALA A 652 23.56 -26.61 -16.01
CA ALA A 652 24.02 -26.41 -17.40
C ALA A 652 23.14 -25.44 -18.21
N ASN A 653 21.94 -25.12 -17.73
CA ASN A 653 21.01 -24.16 -18.32
C ASN A 653 20.87 -22.89 -17.48
N GLY A 654 21.70 -22.70 -16.45
CA GLY A 654 21.60 -21.53 -15.57
C GLY A 654 20.43 -21.58 -14.58
N ARG A 655 19.86 -22.76 -14.35
CA ARG A 655 18.70 -22.94 -13.48
C ARG A 655 19.11 -23.28 -12.06
N VAL A 656 18.52 -22.58 -11.09
CA VAL A 656 18.69 -22.84 -9.65
C VAL A 656 17.34 -23.27 -9.07
N SER A 657 17.31 -24.30 -8.24
CA SER A 657 16.07 -24.72 -7.55
C SER A 657 16.32 -25.06 -6.09
N GLY A 658 15.33 -24.81 -5.25
CA GLY A 658 15.42 -25.07 -3.82
C GLY A 658 14.08 -24.84 -3.12
N SER A 659 14.09 -24.85 -1.81
CA SER A 659 12.95 -24.48 -0.98
C SER A 659 13.39 -23.77 0.28
N PHE A 660 12.52 -22.94 0.83
CA PHE A 660 12.71 -22.28 2.13
C PHE A 660 11.42 -22.34 2.94
N ALA A 661 11.54 -22.24 4.25
CA ALA A 661 10.39 -22.06 5.14
C ALA A 661 10.11 -20.57 5.34
N ILE A 662 8.85 -20.15 5.28
CA ILE A 662 8.46 -18.77 5.60
C ILE A 662 8.92 -18.44 7.03
N PRO A 663 9.70 -17.36 7.25
CA PRO A 663 10.15 -16.96 8.57
C PRO A 663 8.99 -16.65 9.52
N ALA A 664 9.23 -16.80 10.82
CA ALA A 664 8.27 -16.38 11.82
C ALA A 664 8.08 -14.86 11.77
N ASN A 665 6.88 -14.39 12.14
CA ASN A 665 6.54 -12.96 12.24
C ASN A 665 6.63 -12.17 10.91
N VAL A 666 6.47 -12.83 9.75
CA VAL A 666 6.29 -12.10 8.49
C VAL A 666 4.83 -11.71 8.34
N PRO A 667 4.45 -10.44 8.12
CA PRO A 667 3.04 -10.03 8.02
C PRO A 667 2.28 -10.74 6.91
N SER A 668 0.96 -10.84 7.02
CA SER A 668 0.13 -11.21 5.87
C SER A 668 0.10 -10.12 4.79
N GLY A 669 -0.42 -10.46 3.61
CA GLY A 669 -0.42 -9.62 2.39
C GLY A 669 0.54 -10.13 1.32
N THR A 670 0.72 -9.35 0.26
CA THR A 670 1.68 -9.66 -0.81
C THR A 670 3.11 -9.35 -0.35
N LYS A 671 4.00 -10.34 -0.47
CA LYS A 671 5.41 -10.28 -0.05
C LYS A 671 6.35 -10.47 -1.22
N HIS A 672 7.42 -9.69 -1.20
CA HIS A 672 8.47 -9.76 -2.18
C HIS A 672 9.46 -10.88 -1.86
N VAL A 673 9.82 -11.69 -2.86
CA VAL A 673 10.88 -12.69 -2.79
C VAL A 673 11.97 -12.28 -3.77
N ALA A 674 13.20 -12.07 -3.29
CA ALA A 674 14.32 -11.61 -4.09
C ALA A 674 15.52 -12.55 -3.96
N ALA A 675 16.16 -12.88 -5.07
CA ALA A 675 17.41 -13.63 -5.14
C ALA A 675 18.50 -12.79 -5.79
N VAL A 676 19.73 -12.98 -5.34
CA VAL A 676 20.95 -12.42 -5.95
C VAL A 676 21.99 -13.53 -6.06
N GLY A 677 22.50 -13.73 -7.27
CA GLY A 677 23.62 -14.60 -7.58
C GLY A 677 24.97 -13.93 -7.36
N ALA A 678 26.02 -14.72 -7.17
CA ALA A 678 27.38 -14.23 -6.92
C ALA A 678 27.99 -13.48 -8.12
N GLY A 679 27.43 -13.65 -9.32
CA GLY A 679 27.78 -12.94 -10.55
C GLY A 679 27.10 -11.57 -10.67
N GLY A 680 26.16 -11.24 -9.78
CA GLY A 680 25.39 -9.99 -9.81
C GLY A 680 24.01 -10.12 -10.48
N ASP A 681 23.64 -11.30 -10.96
CA ASP A 681 22.31 -11.58 -11.48
C ASP A 681 21.28 -11.56 -10.34
N TYR A 682 20.07 -11.08 -10.60
CA TYR A 682 19.02 -10.98 -9.59
C TYR A 682 17.68 -11.47 -10.12
N ALA A 683 16.87 -12.11 -9.29
CA ALA A 683 15.55 -12.60 -9.65
C ALA A 683 14.52 -12.23 -8.59
N ASN A 684 13.28 -11.92 -9.02
CA ASN A 684 12.21 -11.51 -8.11
C ASN A 684 10.91 -12.28 -8.36
N ALA A 685 10.13 -12.51 -7.33
CA ALA A 685 8.77 -13.06 -7.39
C ALA A 685 7.90 -12.50 -6.25
N GLU A 686 6.58 -12.65 -6.36
CA GLU A 686 5.64 -12.29 -5.31
C GLU A 686 5.01 -13.53 -4.68
N PHE A 687 4.86 -13.51 -3.35
CA PHE A 687 4.11 -14.48 -2.59
C PHE A 687 2.93 -13.79 -1.91
N THR A 688 1.71 -14.25 -2.15
CA THR A 688 0.52 -13.66 -1.51
C THR A 688 -0.01 -14.61 -0.44
N GLY A 689 0.14 -14.24 0.82
CA GLY A 689 -0.45 -14.99 1.92
C GLY A 689 -1.48 -14.18 2.67
N GLN A 690 -2.71 -14.68 2.72
CA GLN A 690 -3.80 -14.03 3.45
C GLN A 690 -4.41 -15.00 4.44
N GLY A 691 -4.12 -14.76 5.71
CA GLY A 691 -4.80 -15.42 6.81
C GLY A 691 -5.99 -14.58 7.26
N ARG A 692 -7.14 -15.22 7.52
CA ARG A 692 -8.28 -14.56 8.18
C ARG A 692 -8.25 -14.95 9.67
N ILE A 693 -7.89 -14.01 10.56
CA ILE A 693 -8.16 -14.17 11.99
C ILE A 693 -9.52 -13.54 12.24
N GLU A 694 -10.52 -14.39 12.46
CA GLU A 694 -11.89 -13.94 12.67
C GLU A 694 -12.11 -13.62 14.16
N ILE A 695 -11.66 -12.44 14.57
CA ILE A 695 -12.44 -11.68 15.55
C ILE A 695 -13.51 -11.01 14.69
N THR A 696 -14.78 -11.31 14.99
CA THR A 696 -16.01 -10.81 14.36
C THR A 696 -15.78 -9.36 13.86
N THR A 697 -16.13 -8.85 12.66
CA THR A 697 -16.89 -9.18 11.42
C THR A 697 -16.24 -8.48 10.18
N ASN A 698 -16.64 -8.98 9.01
CA ASN A 698 -17.04 -8.33 7.75
C ASN A 698 -16.08 -7.40 7.00
N GLN A 699 -15.37 -8.11 6.15
CA GLN A 699 -14.73 -7.79 4.89
C GLN A 699 -15.51 -6.83 4.01
N GLN A 700 -14.73 -5.91 3.49
CA GLN A 700 -14.98 -5.15 2.29
C GLN A 700 -14.83 -6.07 1.06
N LEU A 701 -15.74 -5.88 0.11
CA LEU A 701 -15.70 -6.47 -1.22
C LEU A 701 -14.33 -6.16 -1.84
N THR A 702 -13.48 -7.17 -2.00
CA THR A 702 -12.21 -7.04 -2.70
C THR A 702 -12.53 -6.91 -4.19
N THR A 703 -12.74 -5.67 -4.63
CA THR A 703 -12.85 -5.36 -6.05
C THR A 703 -11.50 -5.64 -6.70
N VAL A 704 -11.48 -6.73 -7.45
CA VAL A 704 -10.56 -7.07 -8.54
C VAL A 704 -9.08 -6.99 -8.15
N GLN A 705 -8.53 -8.11 -7.67
CA GLN A 705 -7.14 -8.44 -8.00
C GLN A 705 -7.05 -8.52 -9.53
N ARG A 706 -6.25 -7.65 -10.14
CA ARG A 706 -5.83 -7.86 -11.53
C ARG A 706 -4.98 -9.12 -11.54
N PHE A 707 -5.32 -10.08 -12.39
CA PHE A 707 -4.49 -11.26 -12.67
C PHE A 707 -3.32 -10.87 -13.59
N GLN A 708 -2.64 -9.79 -13.23
CA GLN A 708 -1.51 -9.22 -13.94
C GLN A 708 -0.40 -9.18 -12.92
N GLU A 709 0.46 -10.20 -12.92
CA GLU A 709 1.73 -10.14 -12.20
C GLU A 709 2.53 -8.99 -12.80
N SER A 710 2.39 -7.80 -12.21
CA SER A 710 3.37 -6.74 -12.37
C SER A 710 4.71 -7.30 -11.90
N PRO A 711 5.78 -7.33 -12.72
CA PRO A 711 7.09 -7.71 -12.22
C PRO A 711 7.49 -6.80 -11.05
N PRO A 712 8.08 -7.34 -9.98
CA PRO A 712 8.37 -6.53 -8.80
C PRO A 712 9.38 -5.41 -9.06
N ARG A 713 9.01 -4.18 -8.69
CA ARG A 713 9.91 -3.03 -8.71
C ARG A 713 10.94 -3.13 -7.58
N ALA A 714 12.22 -2.90 -7.89
CA ALA A 714 13.30 -2.84 -6.92
C ALA A 714 12.98 -1.81 -5.81
N VAL A 715 12.76 -2.29 -4.58
CA VAL A 715 12.63 -1.43 -3.39
C VAL A 715 14.04 -1.10 -2.91
N GLY A 716 14.39 0.18 -2.90
CA GLY A 716 15.64 0.67 -2.33
C GLY A 716 15.74 0.27 -0.86
N GLY A 717 16.65 -0.64 -0.54
CA GLY A 717 16.97 -1.00 0.84
C GLY A 717 17.59 0.20 1.55
N GLY A 718 16.91 0.70 2.59
CA GLY A 718 17.42 1.71 3.49
C GLY A 718 18.58 1.17 4.33
N GLY A 719 19.78 1.18 3.77
CA GLY A 719 21.05 0.99 4.46
C GLY A 719 21.85 2.29 4.41
N GLY A 720 21.96 2.98 5.55
CA GLY A 720 22.83 4.15 5.69
C GLY A 720 24.30 3.72 5.53
N GLY A 721 24.88 4.09 4.40
CA GLY A 721 26.31 3.98 4.10
C GLY A 721 26.59 4.78 2.84
N GLY A 722 27.31 5.90 2.98
CA GLY A 722 27.67 6.73 1.83
C GLY A 722 28.50 5.94 0.82
N GLY A 723 28.06 5.94 -0.44
CA GLY A 723 28.81 5.40 -1.58
C GLY A 723 27.95 4.50 -2.48
N ASN A 724 27.73 4.98 -3.71
CA ASN A 724 27.05 4.33 -4.84
C ASN A 724 25.54 4.11 -4.73
N GLY A 725 24.79 4.94 -5.47
CA GLY A 725 23.34 4.80 -5.65
C GLY A 725 22.96 3.44 -6.23
N SER A 726 22.01 2.77 -5.58
CA SER A 726 21.42 1.52 -6.02
C SER A 726 20.89 1.61 -7.45
N ALA A 727 21.50 0.84 -8.34
CA ALA A 727 21.10 0.64 -9.72
C ALA A 727 19.85 -0.26 -9.77
N GLY A 728 18.66 0.32 -9.71
CA GLY A 728 17.52 -0.27 -10.41
C GLY A 728 17.85 -0.19 -11.90
N GLY A 729 17.93 -1.32 -12.60
CA GLY A 729 18.49 -1.45 -13.94
C GLY A 729 18.02 -0.35 -14.90
N ARG A 730 18.89 0.63 -15.13
CA ARG A 730 18.69 1.70 -16.10
C ARG A 730 19.23 1.19 -17.42
N THR A 731 18.45 0.38 -18.11
CA THR A 731 18.75 -0.05 -19.48
C THR A 731 17.95 0.82 -20.44
N ASP A 732 18.49 1.19 -21.59
CA ASP A 732 17.76 2.06 -22.52
C ASP A 732 16.65 1.25 -23.20
N PRO A 733 15.41 1.77 -23.24
CA PRO A 733 14.34 1.13 -23.99
C PRO A 733 13.92 1.89 -25.24
N VAL A 734 13.28 1.14 -26.13
CA VAL A 734 12.32 1.65 -27.10
C VAL A 734 10.92 1.18 -26.73
N ALA A 735 9.91 1.99 -27.01
CA ALA A 735 8.53 1.66 -26.71
C ALA A 735 7.59 2.11 -27.82
N GLN A 736 6.37 1.58 -27.82
CA GLN A 736 5.29 1.98 -28.71
C GLN A 736 3.98 1.97 -27.93
N SER A 737 3.26 3.08 -27.94
CA SER A 737 1.91 3.14 -27.39
C SER A 737 0.87 2.54 -28.32
N PHE A 738 -0.21 2.05 -27.73
CA PHE A 738 -1.39 1.52 -28.39
C PHE A 738 -2.61 1.71 -27.50
N GLN A 739 -3.79 1.66 -28.12
CA GLN A 739 -5.07 1.73 -27.42
C GLN A 739 -6.09 0.87 -28.17
N PHE A 740 -7.05 0.29 -27.44
CA PHE A 740 -8.13 -0.49 -28.03
C PHE A 740 -9.46 0.26 -27.97
N THR A 741 -10.26 0.14 -29.02
CA THR A 741 -11.65 0.62 -29.05
C THR A 741 -12.59 -0.30 -28.27
N GLU A 742 -12.17 -1.54 -28.03
CA GLU A 742 -12.90 -2.56 -27.27
C GLU A 742 -11.94 -3.41 -26.44
N GLY A 743 -12.37 -3.84 -25.25
CA GLY A 743 -11.53 -4.62 -24.34
C GLY A 743 -11.11 -5.97 -24.94
N ARG A 744 -9.82 -6.31 -24.82
CA ARG A 744 -9.23 -7.52 -25.42
C ARG A 744 -8.14 -8.12 -24.56
N HIS A 745 -7.99 -9.44 -24.65
CA HIS A 745 -6.81 -10.15 -24.15
C HIS A 745 -5.71 -10.14 -25.20
N ILE A 746 -4.51 -9.70 -24.84
CA ILE A 746 -3.32 -9.74 -25.68
C ILE A 746 -2.55 -11.02 -25.37
N ALA A 747 -2.42 -11.87 -26.38
CA ALA A 747 -1.72 -13.15 -26.28
C ALA A 747 -0.24 -13.01 -26.62
N SER A 748 0.09 -12.17 -27.61
CA SER A 748 1.47 -11.92 -27.99
C SER A 748 1.69 -10.58 -28.67
N ILE A 749 2.95 -10.15 -28.69
CA ILE A 749 3.47 -9.03 -29.47
C ILE A 749 4.53 -9.59 -30.42
N GLU A 750 4.41 -9.28 -31.71
CA GLU A 750 5.43 -9.60 -32.70
C GLU A 750 6.17 -8.34 -33.13
N VAL A 751 7.50 -8.43 -33.28
CA VAL A 751 8.35 -7.37 -33.83
C VAL A 751 9.33 -7.95 -34.85
N LYS A 752 9.99 -7.10 -35.64
CA LYS A 752 11.09 -7.54 -36.50
C LYS A 752 12.41 -7.02 -35.98
N PHE A 753 13.37 -7.93 -35.78
CA PHE A 753 14.75 -7.53 -35.56
C PHE A 753 15.40 -7.16 -36.90
N CYS A 754 16.07 -6.01 -36.94
CA CYS A 754 16.86 -5.56 -38.08
C CYS A 754 18.37 -5.80 -37.88
N ALA A 755 18.80 -5.97 -36.63
CA ALA A 755 20.14 -6.44 -36.29
C ALA A 755 20.10 -7.20 -34.96
N LEU A 756 20.96 -8.22 -34.85
CA LEU A 756 21.17 -8.99 -33.63
C LEU A 756 22.62 -8.79 -33.19
N GLY A 757 22.82 -8.43 -31.92
CA GLY A 757 24.13 -8.40 -31.29
C GLY A 757 24.49 -9.71 -30.62
N ASN A 758 24.93 -9.65 -29.36
CA ASN A 758 25.25 -10.83 -28.59
C ASN A 758 23.99 -11.64 -28.26
N ALA A 759 23.87 -12.84 -28.85
CA ALA A 759 22.74 -13.75 -28.63
C ALA A 759 22.61 -14.23 -27.18
N SER A 760 23.68 -14.15 -26.38
CA SER A 760 23.63 -14.44 -24.94
C SER A 760 22.98 -13.31 -24.12
N GLN A 761 22.64 -12.17 -24.72
CA GLN A 761 21.92 -11.09 -24.07
C GLN A 761 20.46 -11.10 -24.53
N PRO A 762 19.50 -11.29 -23.62
CA PRO A 762 18.09 -11.40 -23.97
C PRO A 762 17.45 -10.04 -24.31
N VAL A 763 16.26 -10.09 -24.92
CA VAL A 763 15.38 -8.93 -25.10
C VAL A 763 14.12 -9.15 -24.25
N LEU A 764 13.84 -8.22 -23.34
CA LEU A 764 12.59 -8.18 -22.58
C LEU A 764 11.54 -7.42 -23.37
N CYS A 765 10.29 -7.90 -23.31
CA CYS A 765 9.10 -7.20 -23.77
C CYS A 765 8.14 -7.02 -22.60
N GLU A 766 7.92 -5.78 -22.21
CA GLU A 766 6.99 -5.38 -21.15
C GLU A 766 5.77 -4.73 -21.77
N ILE A 767 4.60 -4.91 -21.16
CA ILE A 767 3.41 -4.07 -21.35
C ILE A 767 3.34 -3.17 -20.13
N VAL A 768 3.24 -1.85 -20.30
CA VAL A 768 3.27 -0.87 -19.22
C VAL A 768 2.07 0.07 -19.31
N ALA A 769 1.65 0.59 -18.16
CA ALA A 769 0.67 1.66 -18.12
C ALA A 769 1.26 2.96 -18.72
N MET A 770 0.39 3.86 -19.15
CA MET A 770 0.78 5.19 -19.59
C MET A 770 0.19 6.26 -18.66
N ASP A 771 0.95 7.33 -18.45
CA ASP A 771 0.52 8.52 -17.74
C ASP A 771 0.81 9.75 -18.61
N ASN A 772 -0.23 10.53 -18.86
CA ASN A 772 -0.20 11.73 -19.71
C ASN A 772 0.49 11.52 -21.08
N GLY A 773 0.19 10.41 -21.77
CA GLY A 773 0.77 10.10 -23.08
C GLY A 773 2.20 9.56 -23.06
N TYR A 774 2.78 9.27 -21.88
CA TYR A 774 4.11 8.67 -21.75
C TYR A 774 4.08 7.31 -21.05
N PRO A 775 4.93 6.35 -21.45
CA PRO A 775 5.05 5.08 -20.74
C PRO A 775 5.55 5.28 -19.29
N THR A 776 4.98 4.56 -18.34
CA THR A 776 5.42 4.59 -16.93
C THR A 776 6.30 3.39 -16.58
N ALA A 777 6.87 3.41 -15.38
CA ALA A 777 7.55 2.26 -14.80
C ALA A 777 6.57 1.20 -14.24
N ASP A 778 5.24 1.41 -14.37
CA ASP A 778 4.23 0.49 -13.89
C ASP A 778 3.99 -0.60 -14.93
N VAL A 779 4.75 -1.69 -14.82
CA VAL A 779 4.65 -2.84 -15.72
C VAL A 779 3.40 -3.66 -15.41
N ILE A 780 2.59 -3.92 -16.44
CA ILE A 780 1.37 -4.73 -16.43
C ILE A 780 1.68 -6.20 -16.67
N ALA A 781 2.58 -6.50 -17.61
CA ALA A 781 3.02 -7.86 -17.93
C ALA A 781 4.42 -7.82 -18.55
N GLN A 782 5.17 -8.91 -18.43
CA GLN A 782 6.52 -9.02 -19.00
C GLN A 782 6.73 -10.41 -19.57
N THR A 783 7.48 -10.48 -20.66
CA THR A 783 8.01 -11.72 -21.23
C THR A 783 9.41 -11.48 -21.77
N GLU A 784 10.15 -12.55 -21.99
CA GLU A 784 11.56 -12.52 -22.38
C GLU A 784 11.77 -13.41 -23.60
N SER A 785 12.71 -13.01 -24.45
CA SER A 785 13.12 -13.81 -25.59
C SER A 785 14.55 -14.33 -25.45
N ASP A 786 14.72 -15.64 -25.71
CA ASP A 786 16.02 -16.22 -26.04
C ASP A 786 16.45 -15.75 -27.44
N MET A 787 17.53 -14.98 -27.48
CA MET A 787 18.03 -14.37 -28.70
C MET A 787 18.81 -15.34 -29.60
N HIS A 788 19.07 -16.57 -29.17
CA HIS A 788 19.58 -17.63 -30.06
C HIS A 788 18.52 -18.13 -31.05
N LEU A 789 17.23 -17.92 -30.74
CA LEU A 789 16.11 -18.28 -31.60
C LEU A 789 15.65 -17.11 -32.49
N ALA A 790 16.14 -15.90 -32.24
CA ALA A 790 15.79 -14.71 -33.00
C ALA A 790 16.47 -14.71 -34.37
N LEU A 791 15.77 -14.21 -35.39
CA LEU A 791 16.29 -14.05 -36.76
C LEU A 791 16.08 -12.61 -37.23
N VAL A 792 17.03 -12.09 -38.01
CA VAL A 792 16.91 -10.75 -38.64
C VAL A 792 15.94 -10.82 -39.81
N GLY A 793 14.89 -10.01 -39.77
CA GLY A 793 13.90 -9.85 -40.86
C GLY A 793 12.54 -10.54 -40.64
N PRO A 794 12.47 -11.83 -40.24
CA PRO A 794 11.22 -12.48 -39.86
C PRO A 794 10.55 -11.85 -38.64
N TRP A 795 9.26 -12.15 -38.47
CA TRP A 795 8.50 -11.79 -37.26
C TRP A 795 8.98 -12.63 -36.08
N HIS A 796 9.35 -11.95 -35.00
CA HIS A 796 9.72 -12.55 -33.73
C HIS A 796 8.61 -12.35 -32.71
N LYS A 797 8.22 -13.40 -31.99
CA LYS A 797 7.04 -13.41 -31.12
C LYS A 797 7.39 -13.40 -29.64
N PHE A 798 6.82 -12.44 -28.92
CA PHE A 798 6.79 -12.35 -27.46
C PHE A 798 5.42 -12.79 -26.95
N THR A 799 5.35 -13.93 -26.27
CA THR A 799 4.09 -14.52 -25.79
C THR A 799 3.84 -14.21 -24.31
N PHE A 800 2.58 -13.88 -23.98
CA PHE A 800 2.08 -13.69 -22.63
C PHE A 800 1.15 -14.86 -22.24
N ASP A 801 1.54 -15.61 -21.21
CA ASP A 801 0.76 -16.72 -20.64
C ASP A 801 0.65 -16.51 -19.12
N PRO A 802 -0.52 -16.11 -18.60
CA PRO A 802 -1.81 -15.94 -19.29
C PRO A 802 -1.85 -14.74 -20.26
N PRO A 803 -2.79 -14.71 -21.23
CA PRO A 803 -3.08 -13.52 -22.03
C PRO A 803 -3.49 -12.32 -21.17
N VAL A 804 -3.06 -11.12 -21.55
CA VAL A 804 -3.20 -9.90 -20.75
C VAL A 804 -4.44 -9.12 -21.16
N PHE A 805 -5.41 -8.95 -20.27
CA PHE A 805 -6.59 -8.13 -20.58
C PHE A 805 -6.29 -6.63 -20.49
N ILE A 806 -6.56 -5.90 -21.58
CA ILE A 806 -6.51 -4.44 -21.64
C ILE A 806 -7.92 -3.92 -21.92
N PRO A 807 -8.48 -3.04 -21.06
CA PRO A 807 -9.80 -2.44 -21.28
C PRO A 807 -9.84 -1.51 -22.49
N ALA A 808 -11.04 -1.25 -22.99
CA ALA A 808 -11.26 -0.26 -24.03
C ALA A 808 -10.86 1.14 -23.53
N GLY A 809 -10.27 1.96 -24.40
CA GLY A 809 -9.95 3.36 -24.11
C GLY A 809 -8.76 3.58 -23.18
N VAL A 810 -8.09 2.54 -22.70
CA VAL A 810 -6.90 2.68 -21.84
C VAL A 810 -5.65 2.76 -22.70
N GLU A 811 -4.93 3.87 -22.63
CA GLU A 811 -3.64 4.04 -23.31
C GLU A 811 -2.58 3.18 -22.61
N THR A 812 -1.90 2.34 -23.39
CA THR A 812 -0.92 1.36 -22.91
C THR A 812 0.27 1.36 -23.84
N ALA A 813 1.47 1.04 -23.37
CA ALA A 813 2.62 0.86 -24.24
C ALA A 813 3.24 -0.52 -24.07
N PHE A 814 3.89 -1.03 -25.12
CA PHE A 814 4.88 -2.08 -24.95
C PHE A 814 6.28 -1.50 -25.01
N VAL A 815 7.18 -2.03 -24.19
CA VAL A 815 8.55 -1.57 -24.00
C VAL A 815 9.51 -2.73 -24.27
N LEU A 816 10.50 -2.50 -25.12
CA LEU A 816 11.58 -3.45 -25.36
C LEU A 816 12.86 -2.99 -24.65
N LYS A 817 13.50 -3.89 -23.92
CA LYS A 817 14.75 -3.63 -23.17
C LYS A 817 15.78 -4.70 -23.47
N THR A 818 17.04 -4.32 -23.54
CA THR A 818 18.16 -5.27 -23.64
C THR A 818 19.47 -4.65 -23.21
N ASN A 819 20.38 -5.48 -22.68
CA ASN A 819 21.74 -5.06 -22.34
C ASN A 819 22.71 -5.08 -23.51
N ASP A 820 22.30 -5.59 -24.65
CA ASP A 820 23.15 -5.59 -25.82
C ASP A 820 23.10 -4.23 -26.55
N PRO A 821 24.24 -3.64 -26.93
CA PRO A 821 24.27 -2.33 -27.58
C PRO A 821 23.94 -2.39 -29.10
N ASN A 822 23.67 -3.57 -29.65
CA ASN A 822 23.52 -3.82 -31.09
C ASN A 822 22.18 -4.45 -31.48
N HIS A 823 21.47 -5.13 -30.56
CA HIS A 823 20.10 -5.59 -30.79
C HIS A 823 19.23 -4.42 -31.22
N SER A 824 18.63 -4.55 -32.41
CA SER A 824 17.91 -3.46 -33.08
C SER A 824 16.61 -3.96 -33.67
N VAL A 825 15.57 -3.14 -33.58
CA VAL A 825 14.23 -3.43 -34.13
C VAL A 825 13.89 -2.49 -35.27
N SER A 826 13.10 -3.00 -36.21
CA SER A 826 12.64 -2.24 -37.36
C SER A 826 11.60 -1.20 -36.96
N PHE A 827 11.58 -0.09 -37.71
CA PHE A 827 10.54 0.94 -37.62
C PHE A 827 10.13 1.45 -39.01
N ALA A 828 9.01 2.17 -39.06
CA ALA A 828 8.55 2.89 -40.23
C ALA A 828 8.47 4.39 -39.93
N SER A 829 9.05 5.20 -40.79
CA SER A 829 9.05 6.66 -40.74
C SER A 829 8.17 7.24 -41.83
N ARG A 830 7.44 8.30 -41.53
CA ARG A 830 6.71 9.07 -42.53
C ARG A 830 7.71 9.67 -43.53
N GLY A 831 7.46 9.46 -44.83
CA GLY A 831 8.37 9.83 -45.91
C GLY A 831 9.53 8.87 -46.15
N GLY A 832 9.62 7.74 -45.43
CA GLY A 832 10.58 6.67 -45.72
C GLY A 832 10.11 5.77 -46.87
N PHE A 833 11.04 5.10 -47.55
CA PHE A 833 10.74 4.12 -48.59
C PHE A 833 10.83 2.70 -48.02
N ASP A 834 9.74 1.93 -48.10
CA ASP A 834 9.73 0.52 -47.72
C ASP A 834 10.21 -0.33 -48.91
N ALA A 835 11.45 -0.80 -48.83
CA ALA A 835 12.07 -1.57 -49.90
C ALA A 835 11.43 -2.95 -50.12
N ALA A 836 10.78 -3.53 -49.10
CA ALA A 836 10.10 -4.82 -49.24
C ALA A 836 8.74 -4.66 -49.95
N ARG A 837 8.04 -3.56 -49.70
CA ARG A 837 6.76 -3.23 -50.34
C ARG A 837 6.89 -2.42 -51.63
N GLN A 838 8.06 -1.84 -51.88
CA GLN A 838 8.34 -0.93 -53.01
C GLN A 838 7.43 0.32 -53.01
N GLU A 839 7.21 0.92 -51.83
CA GLU A 839 6.33 2.10 -51.68
C GLU A 839 6.89 3.13 -50.70
N TRP A 840 6.51 4.40 -50.89
CA TRP A 840 6.80 5.49 -49.96
C TRP A 840 5.70 5.60 -48.91
N ILE A 841 6.09 5.79 -47.65
CA ILE A 841 5.17 5.94 -46.53
C ILE A 841 4.59 7.36 -46.52
N GLY A 842 3.43 7.54 -47.18
CA GLY A 842 2.79 8.85 -47.38
C GLY A 842 2.05 9.43 -46.17
N ALA A 843 1.79 8.63 -45.13
CA ALA A 843 1.11 9.04 -43.90
C ALA A 843 1.67 8.25 -42.70
N GLN A 844 1.42 8.74 -41.47
CA GLN A 844 1.82 8.02 -40.26
C GLN A 844 1.12 6.65 -40.25
N PRO A 845 1.84 5.53 -40.19
CA PRO A 845 1.20 4.27 -40.53
C PRO A 845 0.55 3.58 -39.31
N TYR A 846 0.78 4.07 -38.08
CA TYR A 846 -0.11 3.83 -36.95
C TYR A 846 -0.57 5.16 -36.32
N THR A 847 -1.85 5.50 -36.45
CA THR A 847 -2.38 6.84 -36.10
C THR A 847 -2.87 6.99 -34.66
N VAL A 848 -2.85 5.91 -33.87
CA VAL A 848 -3.45 5.88 -32.51
C VAL A 848 -2.38 5.99 -31.43
N GLY A 849 -1.15 5.60 -31.70
CA GLY A 849 -0.05 5.64 -30.74
C GLY A 849 1.22 6.23 -31.32
N VAL A 850 2.23 6.36 -30.47
CA VAL A 850 3.50 7.03 -30.75
C VAL A 850 4.64 6.13 -30.30
N ARG A 851 5.75 6.18 -31.03
CA ARG A 851 7.00 5.52 -30.60
C ARG A 851 7.75 6.38 -29.60
N PHE A 852 8.40 5.74 -28.63
CA PHE A 852 9.27 6.39 -27.67
C PHE A 852 10.65 5.75 -27.61
N SER A 853 11.64 6.54 -27.18
CA SER A 853 12.96 6.07 -26.75
C SER A 853 13.34 6.71 -25.42
N SER A 854 14.08 6.02 -24.58
CA SER A 854 14.57 6.57 -23.31
C SER A 854 15.98 6.06 -23.01
N SER A 855 16.70 6.76 -22.12
CA SER A 855 17.96 6.27 -21.54
C SER A 855 17.81 5.67 -20.13
N ASN A 856 16.61 5.75 -19.56
CA ASN A 856 16.38 5.40 -18.15
C ASN A 856 14.99 4.83 -17.87
N ALA A 857 14.17 4.61 -18.91
CA ALA A 857 12.78 4.15 -18.83
C ALA A 857 11.83 5.04 -18.00
N THR A 858 12.22 6.30 -17.74
CA THR A 858 11.42 7.29 -17.00
C THR A 858 11.29 8.62 -17.72
N THR A 859 12.34 9.02 -18.45
CA THR A 859 12.37 10.23 -19.28
C THR A 859 12.31 9.80 -20.73
N TRP A 860 11.20 10.08 -21.40
CA TRP A 860 10.93 9.58 -22.74
C TRP A 860 11.03 10.69 -23.78
N THR A 861 11.66 10.37 -24.91
CA THR A 861 11.58 11.15 -26.14
C THR A 861 10.50 10.53 -27.03
N ALA A 862 9.47 11.32 -27.37
CA ALA A 862 8.41 10.92 -28.29
C ALA A 862 8.85 11.16 -29.74
N HIS A 863 8.68 10.16 -30.60
CA HIS A 863 8.99 10.20 -32.03
C HIS A 863 7.69 10.21 -32.82
N GLN A 864 7.20 11.40 -33.14
CA GLN A 864 5.88 11.57 -33.79
C GLN A 864 5.86 11.15 -35.26
N ASP A 865 7.03 11.10 -35.90
CA ASP A 865 7.17 10.76 -37.32
C ASP A 865 7.53 9.28 -37.56
N GLU A 866 7.65 8.47 -36.50
CA GLU A 866 8.09 7.08 -36.56
C GLU A 866 7.24 6.15 -35.69
N ASP A 867 6.98 4.94 -36.17
CA ASP A 867 6.34 3.85 -35.41
C ASP A 867 7.19 2.58 -35.50
N LEU A 868 7.24 1.78 -34.43
CA LEU A 868 7.90 0.47 -34.49
C LEU A 868 7.17 -0.44 -35.49
N THR A 869 7.91 -1.36 -36.11
CA THR A 869 7.28 -2.43 -36.91
C THR A 869 6.81 -3.54 -35.97
N PHE A 870 5.50 -3.63 -35.73
CA PHE A 870 4.91 -4.58 -34.78
C PHE A 870 3.56 -5.15 -35.19
N ARG A 871 3.18 -6.28 -34.58
CA ARG A 871 1.81 -6.81 -34.53
C ARG A 871 1.41 -7.10 -33.10
N LEU A 872 0.25 -6.61 -32.69
CA LEU A 872 -0.41 -6.96 -31.44
C LEU A 872 -1.44 -8.06 -31.74
N ASN A 873 -1.22 -9.24 -31.17
CA ASN A 873 -2.08 -10.40 -31.35
C ASN A 873 -3.02 -10.55 -30.16
N ALA A 874 -4.32 -10.45 -30.43
CA ALA A 874 -5.36 -10.70 -29.44
C ALA A 874 -5.73 -12.19 -29.39
N ALA A 875 -6.18 -12.65 -28.22
CA ALA A 875 -6.76 -13.97 -28.05
C ALA A 875 -8.21 -13.96 -28.53
N LYS A 876 -8.50 -14.75 -29.58
CA LYS A 876 -9.85 -15.08 -30.01
C LYS A 876 -10.27 -16.40 -29.40
N PHE A 877 -11.15 -16.35 -28.39
CA PHE A 877 -11.53 -17.52 -27.61
C PHE A 877 -12.57 -18.38 -28.34
N SER A 878 -12.28 -19.67 -28.47
CA SER A 878 -13.20 -20.67 -29.00
C SER A 878 -12.80 -22.06 -28.50
N PRO A 879 -13.72 -22.84 -27.88
CA PRO A 879 -15.10 -22.47 -27.55
C PRO A 879 -15.21 -21.40 -26.45
N VAL A 880 -16.34 -20.69 -26.41
CA VAL A 880 -16.65 -19.65 -25.38
C VAL A 880 -17.03 -20.22 -24.01
N SER A 881 -16.96 -21.54 -23.85
CA SER A 881 -17.09 -22.24 -22.58
C SER A 881 -16.11 -23.39 -22.50
N LYS A 882 -15.48 -23.59 -21.34
CA LYS A 882 -14.49 -24.64 -21.08
C LYS A 882 -14.74 -25.25 -19.71
N THR A 883 -14.87 -26.59 -19.68
CA THR A 883 -14.93 -27.36 -18.44
C THR A 883 -13.56 -27.95 -18.13
N ILE A 884 -13.07 -27.74 -16.92
CA ILE A 884 -11.77 -28.20 -16.42
C ILE A 884 -12.03 -29.17 -15.28
N ALA A 885 -11.50 -30.39 -15.39
CA ALA A 885 -11.53 -31.35 -14.30
C ALA A 885 -10.49 -30.93 -13.24
N LEU A 886 -10.93 -30.68 -12.01
CA LEU A 886 -10.06 -30.32 -10.89
C LEU A 886 -9.61 -31.55 -10.11
N GLY A 887 -10.49 -32.54 -9.99
CA GLY A 887 -10.18 -33.81 -9.35
C GLY A 887 -11.37 -34.40 -8.60
N THR A 888 -11.07 -35.22 -7.60
CA THR A 888 -12.07 -35.88 -6.76
C THR A 888 -12.02 -35.33 -5.34
N VAL A 889 -13.17 -34.86 -4.86
CA VAL A 889 -13.43 -34.48 -3.48
C VAL A 889 -13.84 -35.74 -2.71
N THR A 890 -13.06 -36.14 -1.70
CA THR A 890 -13.46 -37.22 -0.79
C THR A 890 -14.15 -36.61 0.40
N ALA A 891 -15.41 -36.98 0.62
CA ALA A 891 -16.26 -36.39 1.64
C ALA A 891 -16.76 -37.45 2.63
N ALA A 892 -16.90 -37.04 3.89
CA ALA A 892 -17.49 -37.84 4.96
C ALA A 892 -18.55 -37.00 5.66
N ASN A 893 -19.79 -37.48 5.68
CA ASN A 893 -20.94 -36.76 6.23
C ASN A 893 -21.05 -35.31 5.74
N LEU A 894 -20.91 -35.10 4.43
CA LEU A 894 -21.02 -33.79 3.81
C LEU A 894 -22.46 -33.30 3.90
N SER A 895 -22.67 -32.17 4.58
CA SER A 895 -23.95 -31.44 4.61
C SER A 895 -23.89 -30.16 3.79
N ASP A 896 -22.70 -29.55 3.66
CA ASP A 896 -22.51 -28.26 3.03
C ASP A 896 -21.23 -28.27 2.21
N PHE A 897 -21.22 -27.58 1.08
CA PHE A 897 -20.04 -27.50 0.22
C PHE A 897 -19.83 -26.08 -0.32
N ILE A 898 -18.59 -25.65 -0.33
CA ILE A 898 -18.13 -24.40 -0.95
C ILE A 898 -16.88 -24.72 -1.76
N ALA A 899 -16.73 -24.06 -2.90
CA ALA A 899 -15.48 -24.06 -3.65
C ALA A 899 -15.02 -22.61 -3.88
N GLU A 900 -13.72 -22.38 -3.72
CA GLU A 900 -13.10 -21.07 -3.81
C GLU A 900 -11.87 -21.13 -4.72
N ALA A 901 -11.66 -20.09 -5.51
CA ALA A 901 -10.43 -19.88 -6.27
C ALA A 901 -10.22 -18.39 -6.54
N GLN A 902 -8.97 -18.01 -6.77
CA GLN A 902 -8.69 -16.70 -7.33
C GLN A 902 -9.30 -16.61 -8.73
N VAL A 903 -10.12 -15.59 -8.97
CA VAL A 903 -10.76 -15.39 -10.27
C VAL A 903 -10.64 -13.94 -10.69
N PHE A 904 -10.29 -13.76 -11.96
CA PHE A 904 -10.36 -12.49 -12.66
C PHE A 904 -11.46 -12.58 -13.71
N LEU A 905 -12.48 -11.74 -13.54
CA LEU A 905 -13.63 -11.61 -14.42
C LEU A 905 -13.55 -10.22 -15.08
N PRO A 906 -12.95 -10.10 -16.28
CA PRO A 906 -12.66 -8.80 -16.89
C PRO A 906 -13.91 -7.99 -17.26
N THR A 907 -15.02 -8.68 -17.58
CA THR A 907 -16.31 -8.05 -17.92
C THR A 907 -17.47 -8.86 -17.33
N GLY A 908 -18.67 -8.27 -17.29
CA GLY A 908 -19.90 -8.95 -16.84
C GLY A 908 -20.32 -10.13 -17.71
N ASP A 909 -19.74 -10.29 -18.90
CA ASP A 909 -19.99 -11.43 -19.80
C ASP A 909 -19.15 -12.66 -19.44
N THR A 910 -18.23 -12.53 -18.47
CA THR A 910 -17.38 -13.63 -18.01
C THR A 910 -17.89 -14.22 -16.71
N ARG A 911 -17.80 -15.55 -16.58
CA ARG A 911 -18.26 -16.29 -15.40
C ARG A 911 -17.38 -17.51 -15.13
N LEU A 912 -17.16 -17.79 -13.86
CA LEU A 912 -16.58 -19.04 -13.38
C LEU A 912 -17.62 -19.72 -12.49
N GLN A 913 -17.93 -20.98 -12.74
CA GLN A 913 -18.74 -21.81 -11.86
C GLN A 913 -17.97 -23.07 -11.48
N PHE A 914 -18.17 -23.59 -10.28
CA PHE A 914 -17.78 -24.95 -9.94
C PHE A 914 -18.96 -25.89 -10.13
N GLU A 915 -18.69 -27.07 -10.68
CA GLU A 915 -19.64 -28.16 -10.80
C GLU A 915 -19.14 -29.32 -9.94
N ILE A 916 -19.92 -29.67 -8.93
CA ILE A 916 -19.68 -30.82 -8.06
C ILE A 916 -20.69 -31.93 -8.35
N GLU A 917 -20.21 -33.13 -8.62
CA GLU A 917 -21.02 -34.31 -8.93
C GLU A 917 -20.67 -35.44 -7.96
N PRO A 918 -21.44 -35.61 -6.87
CA PRO A 918 -21.34 -36.76 -5.98
C PRO A 918 -21.66 -38.06 -6.72
N ILE A 919 -20.95 -39.15 -6.39
CA ILE A 919 -21.17 -40.44 -7.07
C ILE A 919 -22.62 -40.91 -6.93
N GLY A 920 -23.28 -41.16 -8.07
CA GLY A 920 -24.69 -41.59 -8.11
C GLY A 920 -25.72 -40.46 -7.94
N GLU A 921 -25.30 -39.21 -7.88
CA GLU A 921 -26.16 -38.02 -7.80
C GLU A 921 -25.99 -37.10 -9.02
N THR A 922 -26.94 -36.19 -9.23
CA THR A 922 -26.86 -35.16 -10.28
C THR A 922 -25.84 -34.08 -9.92
N ALA A 923 -25.10 -33.60 -10.91
CA ALA A 923 -24.17 -32.48 -10.75
C ALA A 923 -24.88 -31.19 -10.32
N VAL A 924 -24.27 -30.45 -9.38
CA VAL A 924 -24.74 -29.14 -8.91
C VAL A 924 -23.70 -28.09 -9.23
N ARG A 925 -24.16 -26.93 -9.73
CA ARG A 925 -23.32 -25.78 -10.05
C ARG A 925 -23.41 -24.72 -8.97
N ILE A 926 -22.26 -24.21 -8.57
CA ILE A 926 -22.11 -23.13 -7.60
C ILE A 926 -21.15 -22.08 -8.14
N GLU A 927 -21.35 -20.83 -7.79
CA GLU A 927 -20.32 -19.80 -7.97
C GLU A 927 -19.19 -19.97 -6.94
N PRO A 928 -17.99 -19.42 -7.20
CA PRO A 928 -16.98 -19.25 -6.16
C PRO A 928 -17.57 -18.60 -4.90
N GLY A 929 -17.36 -19.25 -3.75
CA GLY A 929 -17.87 -18.81 -2.44
C GLY A 929 -19.36 -19.04 -2.19
N GLN A 930 -20.12 -19.54 -3.17
CA GLN A 930 -21.52 -19.90 -2.95
C GLN A 930 -21.62 -21.19 -2.14
N VAL A 931 -22.45 -21.16 -1.09
CA VAL A 931 -22.75 -22.33 -0.27
C VAL A 931 -23.79 -23.21 -0.96
N TRP A 932 -23.48 -24.49 -1.10
CA TRP A 932 -24.45 -25.53 -1.43
C TRP A 932 -24.84 -26.31 -0.18
N GLU A 933 -26.04 -26.05 0.33
CA GLU A 933 -26.66 -26.83 1.41
C GLU A 933 -27.31 -28.10 0.84
N ARG A 934 -26.91 -29.26 1.34
CA ARG A 934 -27.49 -30.55 0.96
C ARG A 934 -28.74 -30.88 1.79
N GLN A 935 -29.61 -31.71 1.22
CA GLN A 935 -30.79 -32.25 1.92
C GLN A 935 -30.46 -33.53 2.71
N SER A 936 -29.35 -34.19 2.42
CA SER A 936 -28.88 -35.39 3.11
C SER A 936 -27.35 -35.40 3.23
N PHE A 937 -26.86 -36.08 4.26
CA PHE A 937 -25.43 -36.32 4.41
C PHE A 937 -24.92 -37.20 3.27
N PHE A 938 -23.75 -36.85 2.73
CA PHE A 938 -23.07 -37.66 1.71
C PHE A 938 -21.69 -38.11 2.20
N THR A 939 -21.40 -39.39 2.00
CA THR A 939 -20.09 -39.98 2.26
C THR A 939 -19.65 -40.75 1.01
N GLY A 940 -18.49 -40.40 0.48
CA GLY A 940 -17.99 -40.96 -0.76
C GLY A 940 -17.17 -39.95 -1.56
N ASN A 941 -16.96 -40.28 -2.83
CA ASN A 941 -16.22 -39.45 -3.78
C ASN A 941 -17.17 -38.60 -4.61
N ALA A 942 -16.85 -37.32 -4.78
CA ALA A 942 -17.52 -36.40 -5.70
C ALA A 942 -16.52 -35.85 -6.71
N SER A 943 -16.88 -35.80 -7.99
CA SER A 943 -16.03 -35.15 -9.00
C SER A 943 -16.23 -33.64 -8.94
N LEU A 944 -15.14 -32.88 -8.97
CA LEU A 944 -15.17 -31.42 -8.96
C LEU A 944 -14.58 -30.89 -10.27
N ARG A 945 -15.29 -29.95 -10.89
CA ARG A 945 -14.94 -29.31 -12.16
C ARG A 945 -15.10 -27.80 -12.04
N ALA A 946 -14.30 -27.05 -12.79
CA ALA A 946 -14.53 -25.63 -13.03
C ALA A 946 -15.12 -25.44 -14.44
N ILE A 947 -16.09 -24.56 -14.58
CA ILE A 947 -16.72 -24.17 -15.85
C ILE A 947 -16.46 -22.69 -16.06
N LEU A 948 -15.59 -22.40 -17.02
CA LEU A 948 -15.31 -21.05 -17.49
C LEU A 948 -16.27 -20.72 -18.62
N THR A 949 -16.87 -19.53 -18.56
CA THR A 949 -17.72 -18.98 -19.63
C THR A 949 -17.29 -17.55 -19.92
N GLY A 950 -17.21 -17.19 -21.19
CA GLY A 950 -16.85 -15.85 -21.63
C GLY A 950 -17.41 -15.56 -23.02
N THR A 951 -16.71 -14.72 -23.77
CA THR A 951 -17.04 -14.38 -25.16
C THR A 951 -15.87 -14.72 -26.06
N GLU A 952 -16.01 -14.55 -27.38
CA GLU A 952 -14.88 -14.69 -28.31
C GLU A 952 -13.73 -13.71 -28.02
N LYS A 953 -13.97 -12.65 -27.26
CA LYS A 953 -13.06 -11.51 -27.06
C LYS A 953 -12.47 -11.46 -25.65
N VAL A 954 -13.16 -12.07 -24.68
CA VAL A 954 -12.86 -11.96 -23.26
C VAL A 954 -13.07 -13.31 -22.58
N SER A 955 -12.05 -13.80 -21.86
CA SER A 955 -12.13 -15.00 -21.02
C SER A 955 -12.06 -14.62 -19.54
N PRO A 956 -12.76 -15.34 -18.65
CA PRO A 956 -12.38 -15.38 -17.23
C PRO A 956 -10.99 -16.03 -17.10
N ILE A 957 -10.21 -15.60 -16.10
CA ILE A 957 -8.97 -16.25 -15.72
C ILE A 957 -9.10 -16.76 -14.30
N MET A 958 -8.99 -18.08 -14.13
CA MET A 958 -8.96 -18.75 -12.84
C MET A 958 -7.51 -19.04 -12.48
N GLY A 959 -7.12 -18.73 -11.24
CA GLY A 959 -5.84 -19.13 -10.69
C GLY A 959 -5.64 -20.65 -10.72
N ARG A 960 -4.40 -21.08 -10.52
CA ARG A 960 -4.06 -22.51 -10.56
C ARG A 960 -4.59 -23.29 -9.34
N ASP A 961 -4.76 -22.60 -8.20
CA ASP A 961 -5.07 -23.21 -6.91
C ASP A 961 -6.57 -23.01 -6.58
N VAL A 962 -7.24 -24.11 -6.23
CA VAL A 962 -8.66 -24.16 -5.87
C VAL A 962 -8.80 -24.81 -4.49
N LEU A 963 -9.62 -24.22 -3.62
CA LEU A 963 -9.94 -24.73 -2.30
C LEU A 963 -11.37 -25.26 -2.27
N ALA A 964 -11.52 -26.54 -1.94
CA ALA A 964 -12.81 -27.13 -1.62
C ALA A 964 -13.01 -27.18 -0.10
N ILE A 965 -14.11 -26.61 0.38
CA ILE A 965 -14.50 -26.58 1.79
C ILE A 965 -15.72 -27.48 1.96
N LYS A 966 -15.57 -28.51 2.78
CA LYS A 966 -16.60 -29.52 3.08
C LYS A 966 -17.12 -29.30 4.49
N GLY A 967 -18.38 -28.92 4.64
CA GLY A 967 -19.04 -28.79 5.93
C GLY A 967 -19.74 -30.08 6.36
N THR A 968 -19.61 -30.41 7.65
CA THR A 968 -20.35 -31.46 8.34
C THR A 968 -21.14 -30.86 9.49
N MET A 969 -22.46 -30.74 9.30
CA MET A 969 -23.42 -30.36 10.33
C MET A 969 -23.39 -31.39 11.46
N GLN A 970 -23.28 -30.93 12.71
CA GLN A 970 -23.33 -31.82 13.87
C GLN A 970 -24.74 -32.36 14.11
N ALA A 971 -24.86 -33.39 14.95
CA ALA A 971 -26.17 -33.97 15.31
C ALA A 971 -27.01 -33.04 16.19
N SER A 972 -26.36 -32.18 16.98
CA SER A 972 -27.01 -31.23 17.89
C SER A 972 -26.19 -29.95 18.05
N GLY A 973 -26.88 -28.86 18.39
CA GLY A 973 -26.29 -27.61 18.85
C GLY A 973 -26.79 -27.28 20.24
N VAL A 974 -25.88 -26.98 21.16
CA VAL A 974 -26.16 -26.62 22.55
C VAL A 974 -25.71 -25.18 22.79
N TYR A 975 -26.61 -24.38 23.36
CA TYR A 975 -26.36 -23.04 23.86
C TYR A 975 -26.68 -22.99 25.35
N ILE A 976 -25.79 -22.40 26.14
CA ILE A 976 -26.00 -22.17 27.57
C ILE A 976 -25.79 -20.70 27.87
N SER A 977 -26.82 -20.04 28.40
CA SER A 977 -26.75 -18.64 28.82
C SER A 977 -25.77 -18.48 29.99
N ARG A 978 -25.18 -17.30 30.14
CA ARG A 978 -24.59 -16.91 31.43
C ARG A 978 -25.62 -17.00 32.55
N ALA A 979 -25.11 -17.24 33.77
CA ALA A 979 -25.94 -17.23 34.95
C ALA A 979 -26.56 -15.84 35.17
N PHE A 980 -27.85 -15.80 35.50
CA PHE A 980 -28.56 -14.59 35.88
C PHE A 980 -29.36 -14.81 37.17
N ALA A 981 -29.73 -13.72 37.83
CA ALA A 981 -30.38 -13.79 39.14
C ALA A 981 -31.75 -14.49 39.04
N PHE A 982 -31.98 -15.46 39.91
CA PHE A 982 -33.30 -16.03 40.16
C PHE A 982 -33.85 -15.39 41.46
N GLY A 983 -34.84 -16.00 42.09
CA GLY A 983 -35.43 -15.53 43.34
C GLY A 983 -36.12 -16.65 44.12
N THR A 984 -36.91 -16.26 45.13
CA THR A 984 -37.67 -17.18 45.98
C THR A 984 -39.11 -17.26 45.51
N ALA A 985 -39.63 -18.48 45.34
CA ALA A 985 -40.99 -18.75 44.86
C ALA A 985 -41.34 -18.06 43.53
N ILE A 986 -40.36 -17.97 42.63
CA ILE A 986 -40.49 -17.36 41.30
C ILE A 986 -40.85 -18.40 40.25
N ARG A 987 -41.27 -17.97 39.06
CA ARG A 987 -41.30 -18.79 37.85
C ARG A 987 -40.27 -18.28 36.83
N ILE A 988 -39.66 -19.18 36.08
CA ILE A 988 -38.84 -18.85 34.92
C ILE A 988 -39.69 -18.96 33.66
N ASP A 989 -39.72 -17.90 32.87
CA ASP A 989 -40.30 -17.83 31.53
C ASP A 989 -39.18 -17.65 30.50
N GLY A 990 -38.98 -18.61 29.60
CA GLY A 990 -38.11 -18.49 28.43
C GLY A 990 -38.95 -18.22 27.18
N VAL A 991 -38.74 -17.09 26.51
CA VAL A 991 -39.46 -16.67 25.30
C VAL A 991 -38.47 -16.57 24.15
N MET A 992 -38.77 -17.21 23.04
CA MET A 992 -37.89 -17.19 21.86
C MET A 992 -38.69 -17.38 20.57
N LYS A 993 -38.18 -16.80 19.49
CA LYS A 993 -38.70 -17.00 18.14
C LYS A 993 -37.99 -18.19 17.51
N THR A 994 -38.74 -19.07 16.86
CA THR A 994 -38.24 -20.37 16.42
C THR A 994 -38.68 -20.70 15.01
N ARG A 995 -37.77 -21.29 14.23
CA ARG A 995 -38.07 -21.98 12.98
C ARG A 995 -37.68 -23.44 13.17
N LEU A 996 -38.68 -24.31 13.30
CA LEU A 996 -38.47 -25.75 13.52
C LEU A 996 -39.13 -26.54 12.37
N PRO A 997 -38.42 -26.78 11.25
CA PRO A 997 -38.91 -27.64 10.18
C PRO A 997 -39.23 -29.05 10.70
N ALA A 998 -40.12 -29.76 10.00
CA ALA A 998 -40.44 -31.15 10.33
C ALA A 998 -39.18 -32.02 10.32
N GLY A 999 -38.90 -32.73 11.42
CA GLY A 999 -37.66 -33.49 11.61
C GLY A 999 -36.56 -32.78 12.40
N SER A 1000 -36.80 -31.55 12.86
CA SER A 1000 -35.96 -30.84 13.84
C SER A 1000 -36.65 -30.73 15.20
N THR A 1001 -35.88 -30.60 16.29
CA THR A 1001 -36.42 -30.42 17.64
C THR A 1001 -35.67 -29.33 18.41
N LEU A 1002 -36.35 -28.78 19.41
CA LEU A 1002 -35.84 -27.79 20.33
C LEU A 1002 -36.20 -28.21 21.76
N THR A 1003 -35.18 -28.43 22.59
CA THR A 1003 -35.33 -28.70 24.01
C THR A 1003 -34.83 -27.49 24.80
N VAL A 1004 -35.60 -27.04 25.77
CA VAL A 1004 -35.25 -25.92 26.66
C VAL A 1004 -35.21 -26.44 28.08
N GLU A 1005 -34.13 -26.15 28.78
CA GLU A 1005 -33.84 -26.59 30.14
C GLU A 1005 -33.32 -25.42 30.97
N TYR A 1006 -33.39 -25.56 32.28
CA TYR A 1006 -32.81 -24.60 33.22
C TYR A 1006 -32.08 -25.36 34.34
N ASP A 1007 -31.17 -24.68 35.02
CA ASP A 1007 -30.52 -25.17 36.23
C ASP A 1007 -30.62 -24.15 37.37
N LYS A 1008 -30.07 -24.47 38.54
CA LYS A 1008 -29.97 -23.54 39.67
C LYS A 1008 -28.53 -23.11 39.92
N ALA A 1009 -27.74 -23.01 38.84
CA ALA A 1009 -26.27 -22.91 38.90
C ALA A 1009 -25.61 -24.05 39.70
N ASP A 1010 -26.19 -25.26 39.57
CA ASP A 1010 -25.79 -26.49 40.26
C ASP A 1010 -25.47 -27.64 39.29
N ASP A 1011 -25.42 -27.36 37.98
CA ASP A 1011 -25.19 -28.31 36.88
C ASP A 1011 -26.26 -29.42 36.75
N ILE A 1012 -27.39 -29.27 37.47
CA ILE A 1012 -28.52 -30.19 37.39
C ILE A 1012 -29.59 -29.58 36.47
N TRP A 1013 -29.56 -30.00 35.22
CA TRP A 1013 -30.49 -29.52 34.19
C TRP A 1013 -31.87 -30.15 34.32
N LEU A 1014 -32.90 -29.29 34.41
CA LEU A 1014 -34.30 -29.65 34.50
C LEU A 1014 -35.06 -29.13 33.28
N PRO A 1015 -36.06 -29.88 32.75
CA PRO A 1015 -36.81 -29.45 31.59
C PRO A 1015 -37.65 -28.20 31.90
N LEU A 1016 -37.62 -27.25 30.96
CA LEU A 1016 -38.51 -26.09 30.94
C LEU A 1016 -39.63 -26.38 29.92
N PRO A 1017 -40.83 -26.78 30.32
CA PRO A 1017 -41.87 -27.21 29.38
C PRO A 1017 -42.44 -26.03 28.59
N GLN A 1018 -42.75 -26.27 27.31
CA GLN A 1018 -43.43 -25.30 26.47
C GLN A 1018 -44.89 -25.13 26.93
N VAL A 1019 -45.33 -23.89 27.11
CA VAL A 1019 -46.71 -23.55 27.51
C VAL A 1019 -47.50 -22.85 26.42
N SER A 1020 -46.84 -22.18 25.48
CA SER A 1020 -47.51 -21.54 24.34
C SER A 1020 -46.65 -21.51 23.08
N ALA A 1021 -47.32 -21.45 21.94
CA ALA A 1021 -46.73 -21.38 20.61
C ALA A 1021 -47.64 -20.54 19.71
N THR A 1022 -47.18 -19.35 19.32
CA THR A 1022 -47.94 -18.42 18.48
C THR A 1022 -47.26 -18.30 17.13
N ALA A 1023 -47.99 -18.55 16.04
CA ALA A 1023 -47.46 -18.36 14.69
C ALA A 1023 -47.33 -16.86 14.37
N LEU A 1024 -46.22 -16.48 13.74
CA LEU A 1024 -45.96 -15.12 13.27
C LEU A 1024 -46.18 -15.05 11.75
N ALA A 1025 -46.40 -13.84 11.23
CA ALA A 1025 -46.68 -13.60 9.81
C ALA A 1025 -45.55 -14.03 8.87
N ASP A 1026 -44.34 -14.25 9.40
CA ASP A 1026 -43.15 -14.64 8.66
C ASP A 1026 -42.88 -16.16 8.62
N GLY A 1027 -43.82 -16.97 9.10
CA GLY A 1027 -43.71 -18.43 9.13
C GLY A 1027 -42.81 -18.97 10.25
N THR A 1028 -42.40 -18.13 11.20
CA THR A 1028 -41.77 -18.57 12.46
C THR A 1028 -42.81 -18.64 13.59
N PHE A 1029 -42.42 -19.18 14.74
CA PHE A 1029 -43.26 -19.25 15.92
C PHE A 1029 -42.59 -18.59 17.12
N GLU A 1030 -43.30 -17.71 17.82
CA GLU A 1030 -42.91 -17.30 19.17
C GLU A 1030 -43.35 -18.38 20.16
N ARG A 1031 -42.40 -18.92 20.92
CA ARG A 1031 -42.62 -19.98 21.90
C ARG A 1031 -42.29 -19.48 23.29
N THR A 1032 -43.13 -19.85 24.25
CA THR A 1032 -42.91 -19.59 25.67
C THR A 1032 -42.78 -20.91 26.42
N TYR A 1033 -41.72 -21.01 27.21
CA TYR A 1033 -41.38 -22.14 28.08
C TYR A 1033 -41.44 -21.66 29.52
N ARG A 1034 -42.05 -22.43 30.43
CA ARG A 1034 -42.35 -21.94 31.79
C ARG A 1034 -42.22 -23.00 32.87
N THR A 1035 -41.64 -22.64 34.02
CA THR A 1035 -41.70 -23.47 35.25
C THR A 1035 -42.98 -23.24 36.05
N THR A 1036 -43.41 -24.22 36.84
CA THR A 1036 -44.54 -24.08 37.77
C THR A 1036 -44.19 -23.40 39.11
N GLY A 1037 -42.90 -23.32 39.46
CA GLY A 1037 -42.39 -22.61 40.65
C GLY A 1037 -40.97 -23.05 41.01
N LEU A 1038 -40.11 -22.11 41.38
CA LEU A 1038 -38.68 -22.31 41.57
C LEU A 1038 -38.15 -21.41 42.70
N THR A 1039 -37.14 -21.91 43.42
CA THR A 1039 -36.36 -21.10 44.36
C THR A 1039 -34.87 -21.37 44.13
N ALA A 1040 -34.14 -20.34 43.74
CA ALA A 1040 -32.69 -20.33 43.61
C ALA A 1040 -32.16 -18.89 43.62
N ILE A 1041 -30.87 -18.71 43.92
CA ILE A 1041 -30.24 -17.37 43.92
C ILE A 1041 -29.95 -16.92 42.48
N GLN A 1042 -29.52 -17.86 41.63
CA GLN A 1042 -29.14 -17.65 40.24
C GLN A 1042 -29.30 -18.96 39.48
N GLY A 1043 -29.36 -18.89 38.16
CA GLY A 1043 -29.44 -20.06 37.29
C GLY A 1043 -29.24 -19.70 35.83
N ARG A 1044 -29.23 -20.72 34.98
CA ARG A 1044 -28.94 -20.64 33.54
C ARG A 1044 -30.06 -21.28 32.74
N ILE A 1045 -30.11 -20.95 31.45
CA ILE A 1045 -30.98 -21.60 30.49
C ILE A 1045 -30.11 -22.31 29.45
N ARG A 1046 -30.42 -23.58 29.21
CA ARG A 1046 -29.83 -24.39 28.15
C ARG A 1046 -30.85 -24.60 27.05
N ILE A 1047 -30.40 -24.42 25.82
CA ILE A 1047 -31.18 -24.65 24.62
C ILE A 1047 -30.43 -25.68 23.79
N THR A 1048 -31.10 -26.77 23.44
CA THR A 1048 -30.55 -27.84 22.61
C THR A 1048 -31.39 -28.01 21.36
N GLU A 1049 -30.77 -27.77 20.21
CA GLU A 1049 -31.34 -28.04 18.89
C GLU A 1049 -30.85 -29.39 18.37
N THR A 1050 -31.74 -30.13 17.72
CA THR A 1050 -31.37 -31.29 16.89
C THR A 1050 -32.06 -31.21 15.54
N GLY A 1051 -31.42 -31.74 14.49
CA GLY A 1051 -31.92 -31.62 13.13
C GLY A 1051 -31.13 -32.45 12.14
N THR A 1052 -31.46 -32.27 10.86
CA THR A 1052 -30.80 -32.92 9.73
C THR A 1052 -30.50 -31.88 8.64
N PRO A 1053 -29.68 -32.18 7.63
CA PRO A 1053 -29.41 -31.24 6.54
C PRO A 1053 -30.69 -30.71 5.84
N ALA A 1054 -31.73 -31.53 5.71
CA ALA A 1054 -33.06 -31.13 5.21
C ALA A 1054 -33.92 -30.35 6.22
N ALA A 1055 -33.71 -30.56 7.52
CA ALA A 1055 -34.50 -29.97 8.60
C ALA A 1055 -33.57 -29.26 9.60
N ARG A 1056 -33.11 -28.06 9.24
CA ARG A 1056 -32.23 -27.26 10.11
C ARG A 1056 -33.04 -26.29 10.96
N PRO A 1057 -33.06 -26.47 12.29
CA PRO A 1057 -33.72 -25.54 13.20
C PRO A 1057 -32.95 -24.21 13.29
N ALA A 1058 -33.64 -23.18 13.73
CA ALA A 1058 -33.02 -21.92 14.15
C ALA A 1058 -33.85 -21.26 15.26
N VAL A 1059 -33.17 -20.64 16.22
CA VAL A 1059 -33.75 -19.83 17.29
C VAL A 1059 -33.27 -18.38 17.19
N SER A 1060 -34.15 -17.41 17.42
CA SER A 1060 -33.83 -15.98 17.49
C SER A 1060 -34.58 -15.31 18.64
N ASP A 1061 -34.21 -14.06 18.97
CA ASP A 1061 -34.88 -13.22 19.98
C ASP A 1061 -35.01 -13.87 21.37
N LEU A 1062 -33.93 -14.50 21.84
CA LEU A 1062 -33.92 -15.21 23.12
C LEU A 1062 -34.07 -14.24 24.29
N ARG A 1063 -35.14 -14.44 25.06
CA ARG A 1063 -35.49 -13.66 26.25
C ARG A 1063 -35.85 -14.60 27.38
N ALA A 1064 -35.44 -14.29 28.60
CA ALA A 1064 -35.79 -15.05 29.78
C ALA A 1064 -36.07 -14.16 30.99
N PHE A 1065 -37.06 -14.56 31.77
CA PHE A 1065 -37.58 -13.77 32.89
C PHE A 1065 -37.76 -14.67 34.12
N SER A 1066 -37.27 -14.22 35.27
CA SER A 1066 -37.55 -14.75 36.60
C SER A 1066 -38.56 -13.82 37.26
N ILE A 1067 -39.81 -14.27 37.35
CA ILE A 1067 -40.99 -13.46 37.75
C ILE A 1067 -41.63 -14.04 39.01
#